data_AF-A0A414IPP5-F1
#
_entry.id   AF-A0A414IPP5-F1
#
_cell.length_a   1.000
_cell.length_b   1.000
_cell.length_c   1.000
_cell.angle_alpha   90.00
_cell.angle_beta   90.00
_cell.angle_gamma   90.00
#
_symmetry.space_group_name_H-M   'P 1'
#
loop_
_entity.id
_entity.type
_entity.pdbx_description
1 polymer ?
#
loop_
_entity_poly.entity_id
_entity_poly.type
_entity_poly.pdbx_seq_one_letter_code
_entity_poly.pdbx_strand_id
1 'polypeptide(L)'
;KGMTPQETADEDRMVTQAEYGAEIEAETTEKDPSELQYITPIDYAKRIAELDEDLRDAAEILVTDCSCYTPFRAFLMDVVQSDFAFMPNKLDLIRDIALGTDNAERKAYSNNKYGLVEYSIRSGYVKISYKNRNGVRKEGALDWRELYEILSYMVKQPFYCGEDQKKYYQEIKQKADRDKMNPVYKRFFDIEDSVKANRLETRERAIANGWETKIDENGHVVSDDVVSVSVDDIQADTESQETVDFTPKQEPVQQVESLENEKNVAGQTKHNFHYNLWEMEKGGAKTRYQWNMDAIRTLKQIESENRLATPEEQKTLSKFVGWGGLSQAFDEENAGWSKEYKELKEMLSDEEYAAARATVNNAFYTSPEIAMCMNSALVQFGFRGGNVLEPSMGIGNFFGSMPAPMQRSKLYGVELDSISGRIAKQLYQNANISITGFENTTYPDNFFDVVVGNVPFGDYKVFDPKYNKYNFRIHDYFLAKALDQVRPGGMVAVITTKGTLDKANPTIRKYLAERAELVGAIRLPNTAFKDNAGTEVTADILFLQKRERKIDIEPDWVHLGVTENGIAVNSYFAEHPEMMLGSMKYDTRIYGQDSRYTVCVNDDENFNIYEALNKAIGNIKAQMTDFERVADEAEQTEEVIPADPDVRNYTYTFFEGKLYYRENSEMVKKEVSQTAEERIRSLDEIRQITRELIDIQMDGCSEEELSDKQRLLNVKYDAFVKQYGAITSKANRIAFRDDSDYPLLCSLEEVNEDGEVKKADMFYKQTIKAKTVIDRVETAVEALNVSVNEFGYVNLAYMLSIYEPDITNAKEELAEKSGQTADEITFSDDALAELRRAVLVEELDGLIFLNPDRYNEDNPDIGWETADEYLSGNV
;
A
#
# COMPACT_ATOMS: atom_id res chain seq x y z
N LYS A 1 11.83 -37.68 31.58
CA LYS A 1 12.96 -37.09 30.83
C LYS A 1 12.45 -35.71 30.43
N GLY A 2 13.07 -34.64 30.93
CA GLY A 2 12.61 -33.28 30.67
C GLY A 2 12.88 -32.90 29.22
N MET A 3 11.98 -32.10 28.66
CA MET A 3 12.11 -31.52 27.32
C MET A 3 13.32 -30.60 27.25
N THR A 4 13.95 -30.57 26.08
CA THR A 4 15.05 -29.67 25.77
C THR A 4 14.52 -28.25 25.48
N PRO A 5 15.33 -27.19 25.67
CA PRO A 5 14.91 -25.81 25.40
C PRO A 5 14.35 -25.57 23.99
N GLN A 6 14.79 -26.39 23.03
CA GLN A 6 14.33 -26.33 21.64
C GLN A 6 12.97 -27.01 21.43
N GLU A 7 12.71 -28.11 22.16
CA GLU A 7 11.38 -28.74 22.19
C GLU A 7 10.35 -27.86 22.94
N THR A 8 10.80 -27.01 23.87
CA THR A 8 9.94 -26.03 24.57
C THR A 8 9.67 -24.79 23.71
N ALA A 9 10.64 -24.34 22.91
CA ALA A 9 10.46 -23.24 21.95
C ALA A 9 9.58 -23.62 20.75
N ASP A 10 9.65 -24.88 20.30
CA ASP A 10 8.78 -25.41 19.24
C ASP A 10 7.34 -25.69 19.74
N GLU A 11 7.16 -26.00 21.04
CA GLU A 11 5.84 -26.17 21.67
C GLU A 11 5.17 -24.79 21.93
N ASP A 12 5.90 -23.79 22.45
CA ASP A 12 5.38 -22.42 22.67
C ASP A 12 5.06 -21.69 21.34
N ARG A 13 5.76 -22.01 20.24
CA ARG A 13 5.45 -21.48 18.89
C ARG A 13 4.26 -22.14 18.22
N MET A 14 4.00 -23.43 18.50
CA MET A 14 2.81 -24.12 17.99
C MET A 14 1.54 -23.70 18.74
N VAL A 15 1.65 -23.26 20.00
CA VAL A 15 0.56 -22.72 20.82
C VAL A 15 0.15 -21.30 20.37
N THR A 16 1.10 -20.44 20.01
CA THR A 16 0.84 -19.04 19.58
C THR A 16 0.14 -18.92 18.21
N GLN A 17 0.36 -19.85 17.28
CA GLN A 17 -0.42 -19.89 16.03
C GLN A 17 -1.82 -20.52 16.18
N ALA A 18 -2.07 -21.25 17.28
CA ALA A 18 -3.32 -21.95 17.58
C ALA A 18 -4.38 -21.01 18.16
N GLU A 19 -3.97 -20.21 19.15
CA GLU A 19 -4.85 -19.37 19.95
C GLU A 19 -5.39 -18.18 19.13
N TYR A 20 -4.64 -17.72 18.12
CA TYR A 20 -5.06 -16.63 17.22
C TYR A 20 -6.18 -17.01 16.24
N GLY A 21 -6.27 -18.28 15.83
CA GLY A 21 -7.43 -18.81 15.12
C GLY A 21 -8.63 -19.02 16.04
N ALA A 22 -8.34 -19.26 17.33
CA ALA A 22 -9.09 -19.51 18.57
C ALA A 22 -9.98 -18.42 19.21
N GLU A 23 -9.72 -17.11 19.00
CA GLU A 23 -10.53 -16.03 19.62
C GLU A 23 -11.45 -15.18 18.70
N ILE A 24 -11.13 -14.99 17.41
CA ILE A 24 -11.97 -14.31 16.38
C ILE A 24 -13.43 -14.87 16.16
N GLU A 25 -13.62 -16.20 16.09
CA GLU A 25 -14.85 -17.04 16.10
C GLU A 25 -15.93 -16.77 17.19
N ALA A 26 -15.52 -16.34 18.39
CA ALA A 26 -16.33 -16.59 19.61
C ALA A 26 -17.24 -15.43 20.04
N GLU A 27 -17.06 -14.22 19.54
CA GLU A 27 -17.83 -13.04 20.01
C GLU A 27 -18.80 -12.43 18.99
N THR A 28 -19.11 -13.13 17.91
CA THR A 28 -20.16 -12.69 16.97
C THR A 28 -21.41 -13.56 17.06
N THR A 29 -22.07 -13.54 18.23
CA THR A 29 -23.51 -13.86 18.27
C THR A 29 -24.29 -12.76 18.98
N GLU A 30 -25.32 -12.30 18.26
CA GLU A 30 -26.30 -11.25 18.55
C GLU A 30 -25.92 -9.77 18.28
N LYS A 31 -25.58 -9.43 17.02
CA LYS A 31 -26.05 -8.17 16.40
C LYS A 31 -26.32 -8.35 14.91
N ASP A 32 -27.39 -7.72 14.43
CA ASP A 32 -27.83 -7.73 13.04
C ASP A 32 -26.73 -7.13 12.11
N PRO A 33 -26.22 -7.89 11.13
CA PRO A 33 -25.14 -7.44 10.22
C PRO A 33 -25.52 -6.26 9.31
N SER A 34 -26.79 -5.88 9.25
CA SER A 34 -27.25 -4.76 8.42
C SER A 34 -26.95 -3.36 8.99
N GLU A 35 -26.38 -3.27 10.20
CA GLU A 35 -26.09 -1.98 10.87
C GLU A 35 -24.60 -1.56 10.89
N LEU A 36 -23.67 -2.34 10.34
CA LEU A 36 -22.24 -1.98 10.30
C LEU A 36 -21.85 -1.31 8.96
N GLN A 37 -21.93 0.02 8.92
CA GLN A 37 -21.37 0.83 7.84
C GLN A 37 -19.85 1.04 8.04
N TYR A 38 -19.06 0.73 7.02
CA TYR A 38 -17.62 1.06 6.97
C TYR A 38 -17.41 2.56 6.79
N ILE A 39 -16.48 3.12 7.58
CA ILE A 39 -16.08 4.53 7.53
C ILE A 39 -15.26 4.77 6.26
N THR A 40 -15.89 5.40 5.28
CA THR A 40 -15.23 6.08 4.16
C THR A 40 -14.35 7.21 4.73
N PRO A 41 -13.16 7.54 4.18
CA PRO A 41 -12.54 8.82 4.47
C PRO A 41 -13.48 9.92 3.99
N ILE A 42 -14.22 10.52 4.93
CA ILE A 42 -15.19 11.57 4.61
C ILE A 42 -14.39 12.81 4.22
N ASP A 43 -14.64 13.34 3.03
CA ASP A 43 -14.27 14.70 2.68
C ASP A 43 -15.21 15.62 3.48
N TYR A 44 -14.82 16.01 4.70
CA TYR A 44 -15.71 16.68 5.65
C TYR A 44 -16.11 18.09 5.22
N ALA A 45 -15.27 18.77 4.43
CA ALA A 45 -15.62 20.03 3.80
C ALA A 45 -16.75 19.84 2.77
N LYS A 46 -16.65 18.76 1.98
CA LYS A 46 -17.73 18.33 1.08
C LYS A 46 -18.96 17.82 1.84
N ARG A 47 -18.80 17.10 2.95
CA ARG A 47 -19.90 16.60 3.79
C ARG A 47 -20.69 17.72 4.46
N ILE A 48 -20.00 18.78 4.91
CA ILE A 48 -20.62 20.02 5.43
C ILE A 48 -21.29 20.83 4.31
N ALA A 49 -20.74 20.80 3.09
CA ALA A 49 -21.38 21.40 1.92
C ALA A 49 -22.61 20.61 1.43
N GLU A 50 -22.63 19.29 1.64
CA GLU A 50 -23.73 18.36 1.31
C GLU A 50 -24.80 18.24 2.41
N LEU A 51 -24.48 18.69 3.64
CA LEU A 51 -25.42 18.72 4.75
C LEU A 51 -26.62 19.62 4.42
N ASP A 52 -27.83 19.09 4.63
CA ASP A 52 -29.07 19.85 4.48
C ASP A 52 -28.97 21.15 5.27
N GLU A 53 -29.16 22.29 4.61
CA GLU A 53 -28.97 23.62 5.20
C GLU A 53 -29.81 23.79 6.48
N ASP A 54 -31.03 23.21 6.51
CA ASP A 54 -31.89 23.27 7.70
C ASP A 54 -31.42 22.32 8.83
N LEU A 55 -30.72 21.21 8.52
CA LEU A 55 -30.08 20.32 9.51
C LEU A 55 -28.81 20.97 10.09
N ARG A 56 -28.01 21.62 9.25
CA ARG A 56 -26.83 22.38 9.67
C ARG A 56 -27.24 23.51 10.62
N ASP A 57 -28.26 24.30 10.25
CA ASP A 57 -28.82 25.34 11.12
C ASP A 57 -29.26 24.78 12.49
N ALA A 58 -29.87 23.58 12.50
CA ALA A 58 -30.30 22.93 13.74
C ALA A 58 -29.11 22.43 14.58
N ALA A 59 -28.03 21.98 13.95
CA ALA A 59 -26.79 21.57 14.62
C ALA A 59 -25.97 22.78 15.12
N GLU A 60 -25.95 23.88 14.39
CA GLU A 60 -25.37 25.15 14.83
C GLU A 60 -26.03 25.63 16.13
N ILE A 61 -27.36 25.55 16.21
CA ILE A 61 -28.12 25.84 17.45
C ILE A 61 -27.71 24.91 18.59
N LEU A 62 -27.37 23.64 18.31
CA LEU A 62 -26.90 22.71 19.33
C LEU A 62 -25.61 23.22 19.99
N VAL A 63 -24.63 23.61 19.18
CA VAL A 63 -23.29 24.01 19.67
C VAL A 63 -23.21 25.48 20.07
N THR A 64 -24.31 26.24 19.96
CA THR A 64 -24.36 27.67 20.34
C THR A 64 -25.40 28.01 21.40
N ASP A 65 -26.65 27.59 21.21
CA ASP A 65 -27.82 28.05 21.98
C ASP A 65 -28.46 26.95 22.82
N CYS A 66 -27.95 25.72 22.74
CA CYS A 66 -28.56 24.61 23.45
C CYS A 66 -28.20 24.60 24.94
N SER A 67 -29.23 24.39 25.77
CA SER A 67 -29.14 24.45 27.22
C SER A 67 -28.24 23.39 27.85
N CYS A 68 -27.91 22.30 27.13
CA CYS A 68 -26.96 21.29 27.62
C CYS A 68 -25.55 21.85 27.82
N TYR A 69 -25.24 22.97 27.15
CA TYR A 69 -23.98 23.68 27.18
C TYR A 69 -24.08 24.99 27.98
N THR A 70 -24.56 25.01 29.24
CA THR A 70 -24.48 26.25 30.07
C THR A 70 -23.52 26.14 31.26
N PRO A 71 -22.52 27.06 31.44
CA PRO A 71 -22.14 28.22 30.61
C PRO A 71 -20.94 27.92 29.68
N PHE A 72 -21.15 27.73 28.36
CA PHE A 72 -20.12 27.05 27.53
C PHE A 72 -19.60 27.74 26.27
N ARG A 73 -20.18 28.80 25.68
CA ARG A 73 -19.65 29.29 24.37
C ARG A 73 -18.17 29.69 24.43
N ALA A 74 -17.78 30.41 25.47
CA ALA A 74 -16.38 30.79 25.70
C ALA A 74 -15.49 29.58 25.99
N PHE A 75 -16.00 28.55 26.67
CA PHE A 75 -15.26 27.32 26.94
C PHE A 75 -15.11 26.43 25.69
N LEU A 76 -16.18 26.22 24.91
CA LEU A 76 -16.11 25.48 23.65
C LEU A 76 -15.17 26.18 22.66
N MET A 77 -15.15 27.52 22.69
CA MET A 77 -14.15 28.31 21.98
C MET A 77 -12.74 28.03 22.52
N ASP A 78 -12.52 27.99 23.84
CA ASP A 78 -11.25 27.64 24.49
C ASP A 78 -10.79 26.23 24.08
N VAL A 79 -11.68 25.23 24.11
CA VAL A 79 -11.39 23.84 23.69
C VAL A 79 -10.97 23.77 22.23
N VAL A 80 -11.67 24.47 21.33
CA VAL A 80 -11.32 24.49 19.91
C VAL A 80 -9.98 25.19 19.68
N GLN A 81 -9.78 26.35 20.30
CA GLN A 81 -8.61 27.20 20.08
C GLN A 81 -7.36 26.76 20.84
N SER A 82 -7.50 25.94 21.88
CA SER A 82 -6.38 25.43 22.66
C SER A 82 -5.45 24.60 21.78
N ASP A 83 -4.20 25.03 21.72
CA ASP A 83 -3.06 24.34 21.12
C ASP A 83 -2.42 23.34 22.08
N PHE A 84 -2.96 23.22 23.30
CA PHE A 84 -2.52 22.30 24.35
C PHE A 84 -3.39 21.03 24.46
N ALA A 85 -4.54 20.97 23.79
CA ALA A 85 -5.40 19.79 23.72
C ALA A 85 -5.41 19.20 22.30
N PHE A 86 -5.34 17.87 22.14
CA PHE A 86 -5.41 17.19 20.84
C PHE A 86 -6.84 16.77 20.46
N MET A 87 -7.07 16.44 19.19
CA MET A 87 -8.42 16.28 18.62
C MET A 87 -9.29 15.23 19.31
N PRO A 88 -8.85 13.97 19.53
CA PRO A 88 -9.63 13.02 20.32
C PRO A 88 -10.00 13.52 21.73
N ASN A 89 -9.09 14.20 22.45
CA ASN A 89 -9.43 14.85 23.73
C ASN A 89 -10.51 15.93 23.56
N LYS A 90 -10.43 16.76 22.51
CA LYS A 90 -11.45 17.78 22.23
C LYS A 90 -12.83 17.16 21.97
N LEU A 91 -12.89 16.07 21.21
CA LEU A 91 -14.12 15.33 20.92
C LEU A 91 -14.73 14.74 22.19
N ASP A 92 -13.89 14.09 23.01
CA ASP A 92 -14.30 13.52 24.30
C ASP A 92 -14.83 14.60 25.25
N LEU A 93 -14.15 15.73 25.36
CA LEU A 93 -14.59 16.84 26.20
C LEU A 93 -15.96 17.35 25.76
N ILE A 94 -16.16 17.62 24.45
CA ILE A 94 -17.43 18.12 23.91
C ILE A 94 -18.56 17.13 24.14
N ARG A 95 -18.30 15.82 23.93
CA ARG A 95 -19.26 14.75 24.22
C ARG A 95 -19.64 14.72 25.68
N ASP A 96 -18.66 14.66 26.58
CA ASP A 96 -18.87 14.48 28.02
C ASP A 96 -19.67 15.66 28.60
N ILE A 97 -19.43 16.85 28.06
CA ILE A 97 -20.18 18.06 28.36
C ILE A 97 -21.66 17.95 27.96
N ALA A 98 -21.89 17.53 26.72
CA ALA A 98 -23.21 17.50 26.14
C ALA A 98 -24.06 16.40 26.80
N LEU A 99 -23.47 15.22 26.99
CA LEU A 99 -24.11 14.05 27.57
C LEU A 99 -24.29 14.17 29.10
N GLY A 100 -23.34 14.80 29.78
CA GLY A 100 -23.24 14.86 31.24
C GLY A 100 -22.71 13.55 31.83
N THR A 101 -22.17 13.61 33.05
CA THR A 101 -21.72 12.42 33.79
C THR A 101 -22.94 11.58 34.18
N ASP A 102 -23.01 10.33 33.72
CA ASP A 102 -23.97 9.27 34.13
C ASP A 102 -25.28 9.11 33.33
N ASN A 103 -25.39 9.60 32.08
CA ASN A 103 -26.57 9.33 31.25
C ASN A 103 -26.25 8.53 29.99
N ALA A 104 -26.97 7.43 29.75
CA ALA A 104 -26.91 6.68 28.48
C ALA A 104 -27.48 7.50 27.30
N GLU A 105 -28.37 8.44 27.58
CA GLU A 105 -28.96 9.38 26.62
C GLU A 105 -29.46 10.63 27.35
N ARG A 106 -29.24 11.82 26.78
CA ARG A 106 -29.76 13.08 27.30
C ARG A 106 -30.61 13.79 26.25
N LYS A 107 -31.82 14.19 26.62
CA LYS A 107 -32.66 15.06 25.77
C LYS A 107 -32.42 16.53 26.05
N ALA A 108 -32.30 17.33 25.00
CA ALA A 108 -32.23 18.78 25.07
C ALA A 108 -33.18 19.40 24.04
N TYR A 109 -33.57 20.67 24.25
CA TYR A 109 -34.55 21.34 23.41
C TYR A 109 -34.10 22.78 23.15
N SER A 110 -34.26 23.23 21.92
CA SER A 110 -34.07 24.64 21.54
C SER A 110 -35.07 25.01 20.44
N ASN A 111 -35.21 26.29 20.12
CA ASN A 111 -36.06 26.71 19.00
C ASN A 111 -35.19 27.18 17.84
N ASN A 112 -35.49 26.73 16.63
CA ASN A 112 -35.02 27.38 15.40
C ASN A 112 -36.07 28.38 14.90
N LYS A 113 -35.79 29.07 13.79
CA LYS A 113 -36.68 30.07 13.18
C LYS A 113 -38.07 29.49 12.77
N TYR A 114 -38.19 28.18 12.64
CA TYR A 114 -39.38 27.47 12.15
C TYR A 114 -40.13 26.69 13.25
N GLY A 115 -39.52 26.48 14.43
CA GLY A 115 -40.15 25.94 15.63
C GLY A 115 -39.21 25.14 16.53
N LEU A 116 -39.79 24.33 17.42
CA LEU A 116 -39.06 23.53 18.41
C LEU A 116 -38.17 22.47 17.73
N VAL A 117 -36.91 22.46 18.14
CA VAL A 117 -35.90 21.43 17.86
C VAL A 117 -35.69 20.59 19.13
N GLU A 118 -35.74 19.27 18.98
CA GLU A 118 -35.43 18.30 20.02
C GLU A 118 -34.12 17.58 19.67
N TYR A 119 -33.20 17.52 20.62
CA TYR A 119 -31.91 16.84 20.53
C TYR A 119 -31.93 15.62 21.45
N SER A 120 -31.49 14.48 20.95
CA SER A 120 -31.24 13.27 21.75
C SER A 120 -29.75 12.93 21.63
N ILE A 121 -29.01 13.21 22.71
CA ILE A 121 -27.55 13.18 22.79
C ILE A 121 -27.12 11.82 23.36
N ARG A 122 -26.21 11.12 22.67
CA ARG A 122 -25.68 9.79 23.06
C ARG A 122 -24.16 9.75 22.93
N SER A 123 -23.52 8.71 23.47
CA SER A 123 -22.05 8.58 23.43
C SER A 123 -21.47 8.53 22.01
N GLY A 124 -22.18 7.96 21.04
CA GLY A 124 -21.72 7.86 19.65
C GLY A 124 -22.23 8.93 18.68
N TYR A 125 -23.37 9.58 18.96
CA TYR A 125 -24.00 10.52 18.03
C TYR A 125 -25.07 11.41 18.71
N VAL A 126 -25.54 12.43 18.00
CA VAL A 126 -26.68 13.27 18.39
C VAL A 126 -27.78 13.23 17.34
N LYS A 127 -28.98 12.80 17.75
CA LYS A 127 -30.18 12.84 16.91
C LYS A 127 -30.89 14.20 17.07
N ILE A 128 -31.27 14.81 15.95
CA ILE A 128 -31.87 16.15 15.87
C ILE A 128 -33.23 16.06 15.19
N SER A 129 -34.30 16.47 15.87
CA SER A 129 -35.68 16.51 15.34
C SER A 129 -36.11 17.98 15.25
N TYR A 130 -36.17 18.54 14.04
CA TYR A 130 -36.34 19.98 13.79
C TYR A 130 -37.46 20.27 12.79
N LYS A 131 -37.96 21.51 12.76
CA LYS A 131 -38.82 21.98 11.66
C LYS A 131 -37.95 22.67 10.61
N ASN A 132 -38.11 22.27 9.35
CA ASN A 132 -37.37 22.83 8.22
C ASN A 132 -38.02 24.13 7.72
N ARG A 133 -37.43 24.81 6.72
CA ARG A 133 -37.93 26.11 6.20
C ARG A 133 -39.34 26.09 5.64
N ASN A 134 -39.83 24.90 5.27
CA ASN A 134 -41.20 24.68 4.78
C ASN A 134 -42.19 24.35 5.91
N GLY A 135 -41.76 24.43 7.19
CA GLY A 135 -42.58 24.14 8.36
C GLY A 135 -42.81 22.64 8.62
N VAL A 136 -42.13 21.75 7.89
CA VAL A 136 -42.27 20.29 8.00
C VAL A 136 -41.29 19.75 9.03
N ARG A 137 -41.74 18.80 9.88
CA ARG A 137 -40.87 18.12 10.85
C ARG A 137 -39.94 17.15 10.13
N LYS A 138 -38.64 17.25 10.41
CA LYS A 138 -37.56 16.42 9.88
C LYS A 138 -36.71 15.88 11.02
N GLU A 139 -36.03 14.77 10.78
CA GLU A 139 -35.07 14.17 11.70
C GLU A 139 -33.73 13.96 10.98
N GLY A 140 -32.64 14.22 11.66
CA GLY A 140 -31.27 13.92 11.23
C GLY A 140 -30.43 13.41 12.40
N ALA A 141 -29.25 12.86 12.13
CA ALA A 141 -28.29 12.45 13.14
C ALA A 141 -26.89 12.88 12.70
N LEU A 142 -26.06 13.30 13.66
CA LEU A 142 -24.67 13.70 13.44
C LEU A 142 -23.77 12.99 14.46
N ASP A 143 -22.56 12.62 14.05
CA ASP A 143 -21.54 12.14 14.98
C ASP A 143 -20.81 13.30 15.68
N TRP A 144 -19.98 12.99 16.68
CA TRP A 144 -19.25 14.00 17.46
C TRP A 144 -18.19 14.75 16.65
N ARG A 145 -17.68 14.15 15.57
CA ARG A 145 -16.69 14.78 14.71
C ARG A 145 -17.34 15.77 13.76
N GLU A 146 -18.48 15.43 13.17
CA GLU A 146 -19.32 16.35 12.39
C GLU A 146 -19.75 17.56 13.24
N LEU A 147 -20.12 17.34 14.51
CA LEU A 147 -20.44 18.43 15.45
C LEU A 147 -19.22 19.30 15.79
N TYR A 148 -18.03 18.70 15.94
CA TYR A 148 -16.80 19.47 16.16
C TYR A 148 -16.45 20.36 14.96
N GLU A 149 -16.59 19.87 13.73
CA GLU A 149 -16.27 20.66 12.55
C GLU A 149 -17.24 21.85 12.40
N ILE A 150 -18.53 21.65 12.68
CA ILE A 150 -19.51 22.75 12.77
C ILE A 150 -19.05 23.75 13.83
N LEU A 151 -18.73 23.29 15.03
CA LEU A 151 -18.23 24.14 16.12
C LEU A 151 -16.94 24.90 15.74
N SER A 152 -15.97 24.23 15.12
CA SER A 152 -14.69 24.79 14.66
C SER A 152 -14.89 25.88 13.61
N TYR A 153 -15.80 25.64 12.66
CA TYR A 153 -16.23 26.66 11.70
C TYR A 153 -16.89 27.86 12.39
N MET A 154 -17.78 27.61 13.34
CA MET A 154 -18.50 28.65 14.07
C MET A 154 -17.58 29.52 14.92
N VAL A 155 -16.60 28.93 15.62
CA VAL A 155 -15.60 29.64 16.45
C VAL A 155 -14.79 30.66 15.64
N LYS A 156 -14.59 30.42 14.33
CA LYS A 156 -13.89 31.34 13.42
C LYS A 156 -14.75 32.55 13.01
N GLN A 157 -16.06 32.55 13.29
CA GLN A 157 -16.96 33.65 12.93
C GLN A 157 -16.85 34.82 13.93
N PRO A 158 -16.85 36.09 13.46
CA PRO A 158 -16.58 37.28 14.28
C PRO A 158 -17.58 37.56 15.42
N PHE A 159 -18.62 36.75 15.61
CA PHE A 159 -19.67 36.94 16.62
C PHE A 159 -20.05 35.65 17.39
N TYR A 160 -19.23 34.60 17.35
CA TYR A 160 -19.54 33.33 18.02
C TYR A 160 -19.73 33.48 19.54
N CYS A 161 -18.83 34.21 20.20
CA CYS A 161 -18.85 34.48 21.63
C CYS A 161 -18.70 35.99 21.89
N GLY A 162 -19.66 36.58 22.60
CA GLY A 162 -19.65 38.02 22.89
C GLY A 162 -18.57 38.40 23.91
N GLU A 163 -18.07 39.64 23.84
CA GLU A 163 -17.02 40.15 24.75
C GLU A 163 -17.41 40.05 26.23
N ASP A 164 -18.68 40.26 26.57
CA ASP A 164 -19.18 40.09 27.95
C ASP A 164 -19.12 38.63 28.43
N GLN A 165 -19.37 37.65 27.53
CA GLN A 165 -19.28 36.23 27.84
C GLN A 165 -17.82 35.77 28.00
N LYS A 166 -16.92 36.26 27.13
CA LYS A 166 -15.47 36.04 27.28
C LYS A 166 -14.97 36.60 28.60
N LYS A 167 -15.36 37.83 28.94
CA LYS A 167 -14.98 38.48 30.20
C LYS A 167 -15.50 37.72 31.42
N TYR A 168 -16.75 37.30 31.41
CA TYR A 168 -17.34 36.49 32.48
C TYR A 168 -16.64 35.13 32.64
N TYR A 169 -16.32 34.45 31.54
CA TYR A 169 -15.57 33.19 31.56
C TYR A 169 -14.15 33.36 32.10
N GLN A 170 -13.45 34.42 31.69
CA GLN A 170 -12.12 34.75 32.22
C GLN A 170 -12.16 35.05 33.73
N GLU A 171 -13.19 35.77 34.22
CA GLU A 171 -13.38 35.99 35.66
C GLU A 171 -13.68 34.68 36.43
N ILE A 172 -14.43 33.75 35.84
CA ILE A 172 -14.66 32.42 36.44
C ILE A 172 -13.38 31.59 36.46
N LYS A 173 -12.65 31.53 35.34
CA LYS A 173 -11.35 30.83 35.20
C LYS A 173 -10.36 31.30 36.29
N GLN A 174 -10.42 32.58 36.66
CA GLN A 174 -9.56 33.17 37.70
C GLN A 174 -10.09 33.09 39.15
N LYS A 175 -11.41 33.03 39.38
CA LYS A 175 -12.03 33.02 40.73
C LYS A 175 -12.36 31.62 41.25
N ALA A 176 -12.31 30.58 40.41
CA ALA A 176 -12.77 29.25 40.76
C ALA A 176 -11.75 28.47 41.61
N ASP A 177 -12.25 27.80 42.65
CA ASP A 177 -11.56 26.72 43.35
C ASP A 177 -11.65 25.46 42.46
N ARG A 178 -10.51 24.90 42.01
CA ARG A 178 -10.47 23.75 41.08
C ARG A 178 -11.26 22.55 41.60
N ASP A 179 -11.33 22.39 42.92
CA ASP A 179 -12.05 21.28 43.55
C ASP A 179 -13.57 21.49 43.61
N LYS A 180 -14.04 22.70 43.30
CA LYS A 180 -15.47 23.03 43.20
C LYS A 180 -15.96 23.16 41.75
N MET A 181 -15.08 22.92 40.77
CA MET A 181 -15.39 23.03 39.33
C MET A 181 -16.05 21.74 38.81
N ASN A 182 -16.78 21.82 37.68
CA ASN A 182 -17.26 20.62 37.00
C ASN A 182 -16.04 19.74 36.62
N PRO A 183 -16.09 18.41 36.84
CA PRO A 183 -15.00 17.49 36.52
C PRO A 183 -14.46 17.63 35.09
N VAL A 184 -15.32 17.94 34.12
CA VAL A 184 -14.90 18.08 32.72
C VAL A 184 -14.08 19.35 32.47
N TYR A 185 -14.44 20.47 33.12
CA TYR A 185 -13.63 21.70 33.07
C TYR A 185 -12.29 21.51 33.78
N LYS A 186 -12.30 20.83 34.93
CA LYS A 186 -11.08 20.49 35.67
C LYS A 186 -10.13 19.67 34.79
N ARG A 187 -10.64 18.60 34.17
CA ARG A 187 -9.89 17.75 33.24
C ARG A 187 -9.29 18.53 32.07
N PHE A 188 -10.02 19.48 31.49
CA PHE A 188 -9.49 20.33 30.42
C PHE A 188 -8.31 21.19 30.91
N PHE A 189 -8.46 21.91 32.02
CA PHE A 189 -7.38 22.75 32.54
C PHE A 189 -6.18 21.96 33.06
N ASP A 190 -6.39 20.76 33.61
CA ASP A 190 -5.30 19.88 34.03
C ASP A 190 -4.48 19.38 32.81
N ILE A 191 -5.14 19.13 31.67
CA ILE A 191 -4.46 18.83 30.39
C ILE A 191 -3.67 20.05 29.89
N GLU A 192 -4.30 21.24 29.87
CA GLU A 192 -3.61 22.47 29.43
C GLU A 192 -2.36 22.77 30.28
N ASP A 193 -2.49 22.69 31.60
CA ASP A 193 -1.38 22.93 32.52
C ASP A 193 -0.25 21.92 32.36
N SER A 194 -0.58 20.63 32.21
CA SER A 194 0.41 19.56 32.07
C SER A 194 1.23 19.71 30.79
N VAL A 195 0.56 20.00 29.66
CA VAL A 195 1.24 20.21 28.37
C VAL A 195 2.04 21.52 28.38
N LYS A 196 1.49 22.59 28.96
CA LYS A 196 2.18 23.87 29.11
C LYS A 196 3.42 23.78 29.99
N ALA A 197 3.35 23.07 31.12
CA ALA A 197 4.49 22.85 32.01
C ALA A 197 5.62 22.11 31.29
N ASN A 198 5.30 21.03 30.57
CA ASN A 198 6.26 20.29 29.75
C ASN A 198 6.94 21.16 28.68
N ARG A 199 6.16 21.99 27.97
CA ARG A 199 6.70 22.91 26.95
C ARG A 199 7.61 23.99 27.55
N LEU A 200 7.27 24.52 28.72
CA LEU A 200 8.10 25.53 29.41
C LEU A 200 9.39 24.93 29.96
N GLU A 201 9.37 23.74 30.56
CA GLU A 201 10.59 23.03 30.98
C GLU A 201 11.51 22.75 29.79
N THR A 202 10.93 22.38 28.65
CA THR A 202 11.68 22.14 27.40
C THR A 202 12.28 23.43 26.84
N ARG A 203 11.55 24.55 26.91
CA ARG A 203 12.06 25.88 26.55
C ARG A 203 13.23 26.31 27.44
N GLU A 204 13.11 26.15 28.76
CA GLU A 204 14.18 26.49 29.71
C GLU A 204 15.43 25.65 29.46
N ARG A 205 15.27 24.36 29.16
CA ARG A 205 16.38 23.48 28.75
C ARG A 205 17.02 23.91 27.43
N ALA A 206 16.22 24.25 26.42
CA ALA A 206 16.73 24.73 25.13
C ALA A 206 17.56 26.03 25.29
N ILE A 207 17.08 26.98 26.11
CA ILE A 207 17.82 28.22 26.41
C ILE A 207 19.11 27.92 27.18
N ALA A 208 19.09 26.99 28.15
CA ALA A 208 20.26 26.59 28.92
C ALA A 208 21.35 25.93 28.05
N ASN A 209 20.95 25.23 26.99
CA ASN A 209 21.85 24.56 26.04
C ASN A 209 22.23 25.44 24.82
N GLY A 210 21.79 26.70 24.78
CA GLY A 210 22.13 27.63 23.70
C GLY A 210 21.40 27.39 22.38
N TRP A 211 20.25 26.71 22.40
CA TRP A 211 19.43 26.39 21.23
C TRP A 211 18.28 27.40 21.04
N GLU A 212 17.97 27.70 19.78
CA GLU A 212 16.77 28.46 19.44
C GLU A 212 15.52 27.59 19.67
N THR A 213 14.48 28.16 20.28
CA THR A 213 13.24 27.46 20.62
C THR A 213 12.06 28.18 19.98
N LYS A 214 11.17 27.41 19.34
CA LYS A 214 9.89 27.92 18.80
C LYS A 214 8.80 27.99 19.87
N ILE A 215 9.15 27.77 21.13
CA ILE A 215 8.22 27.85 22.26
C ILE A 215 8.36 29.22 22.92
N ASP A 216 7.27 29.96 22.99
CA ASP A 216 7.26 31.27 23.63
C ASP A 216 7.31 31.18 25.17
N GLU A 217 7.41 32.33 25.84
CA GLU A 217 7.44 32.42 27.31
C GLU A 217 6.19 31.91 28.03
N ASN A 218 5.15 31.57 27.28
CA ASN A 218 3.87 31.11 27.77
C ASN A 218 3.57 29.64 27.38
N GLY A 219 4.49 28.95 26.69
CA GLY A 219 4.37 27.54 26.29
C GLY A 219 3.70 27.32 24.93
N HIS A 220 3.43 28.38 24.15
CA HIS A 220 2.81 28.27 22.83
C HIS A 220 3.85 28.05 21.73
N VAL A 221 3.45 27.34 20.68
CA VAL A 221 4.29 27.08 19.49
C VAL A 221 4.16 28.26 18.52
N VAL A 222 5.29 28.89 18.20
CA VAL A 222 5.38 30.00 17.24
C VAL A 222 5.65 29.44 15.84
N SER A 223 4.77 29.75 14.89
CA SER A 223 4.94 29.38 13.47
C SER A 223 5.87 30.36 12.73
N ASP A 224 6.60 29.89 11.73
CA ASP A 224 7.50 30.71 10.90
C ASP A 224 6.76 31.77 10.02
N ASP A 225 5.42 31.73 9.97
CA ASP A 225 4.58 32.58 9.11
C ASP A 225 4.15 33.93 9.72
N VAL A 226 4.74 34.38 10.84
CA VAL A 226 4.44 35.71 11.40
C VAL A 226 5.61 36.66 11.16
N VAL A 227 5.61 37.30 9.99
CA VAL A 227 6.36 38.55 9.79
C VAL A 227 5.72 39.64 10.66
N SER A 228 6.22 39.82 11.87
CA SER A 228 6.02 41.07 12.61
C SER A 228 6.88 42.14 11.95
N VAL A 229 6.26 43.02 11.16
CA VAL A 229 6.91 44.21 10.63
C VAL A 229 7.18 45.17 11.78
N SER A 230 8.43 45.30 12.18
CA SER A 230 8.94 46.50 12.85
C SER A 230 10.03 47.12 11.97
N VAL A 231 9.79 48.36 11.58
CA VAL A 231 10.69 49.22 10.82
C VAL A 231 11.77 49.71 11.79
N ASP A 232 13.02 49.31 11.57
CA ASP A 232 14.26 50.09 11.77
C ASP A 232 15.47 49.14 11.79
N ASP A 233 16.15 49.04 10.65
CA ASP A 233 17.61 49.27 10.50
C ASP A 233 18.19 48.52 9.29
N ILE A 234 18.75 49.34 8.40
CA ILE A 234 19.49 49.01 7.18
C ILE A 234 20.99 49.09 7.51
N GLN A 235 21.80 48.27 6.81
CA GLN A 235 23.27 48.30 6.64
C GLN A 235 24.09 47.62 7.76
N ALA A 236 25.12 46.80 7.51
CA ALA A 236 25.96 46.56 6.33
C ALA A 236 26.77 45.26 6.49
N ASP A 237 27.33 44.81 5.36
CA ASP A 237 28.60 44.09 5.16
C ASP A 237 28.77 42.64 5.65
N THR A 238 29.58 41.77 5.04
CA THR A 238 30.19 41.52 3.71
C THR A 238 31.08 40.29 3.96
N GLU A 239 31.05 39.28 3.08
CA GLU A 239 32.06 38.21 2.86
C GLU A 239 32.66 37.40 4.04
N SER A 240 32.52 36.07 4.01
CA SER A 240 33.61 35.16 3.58
C SER A 240 33.18 33.69 3.62
N GLN A 241 33.73 32.94 2.65
CA GLN A 241 33.49 31.55 2.32
C GLN A 241 34.03 30.59 3.40
N GLU A 242 33.38 29.43 3.55
CA GLU A 242 34.09 28.15 3.44
C GLU A 242 33.14 27.02 3.04
N THR A 243 33.49 26.38 1.92
CA THR A 243 32.81 25.26 1.27
C THR A 243 33.16 23.94 1.95
N VAL A 244 32.15 23.12 2.26
CA VAL A 244 32.35 21.68 2.50
C VAL A 244 31.38 20.91 1.61
N ASP A 245 31.97 20.21 0.65
CA ASP A 245 31.34 19.38 -0.37
C ASP A 245 30.86 18.06 0.24
N PHE A 246 29.55 17.82 0.25
CA PHE A 246 28.96 16.50 0.50
C PHE A 246 28.15 16.10 -0.73
N THR A 247 28.83 15.45 -1.67
CA THR A 247 28.24 14.71 -2.78
C THR A 247 27.80 13.33 -2.26
N PRO A 248 26.50 12.97 -2.30
CA PRO A 248 26.08 11.59 -2.06
C PRO A 248 26.47 10.75 -3.28
N LYS A 249 27.32 9.75 -3.08
CA LYS A 249 27.63 8.74 -4.08
C LYS A 249 26.37 7.90 -4.34
N GLN A 250 25.74 8.11 -5.50
CA GLN A 250 24.86 7.11 -6.11
C GLN A 250 25.74 5.98 -6.66
N GLU A 251 25.55 4.77 -6.15
CA GLU A 251 26.08 3.57 -6.80
C GLU A 251 25.27 3.29 -8.08
N PRO A 252 25.93 3.16 -9.25
CA PRO A 252 25.25 2.85 -10.49
C PRO A 252 24.76 1.39 -10.49
N VAL A 253 23.45 1.24 -10.71
CA VAL A 253 22.77 -0.01 -11.03
C VAL A 253 23.55 -0.75 -12.13
N GLN A 254 23.95 -1.99 -11.86
CA GLN A 254 24.66 -2.86 -12.80
C GLN A 254 23.80 -3.16 -14.05
N GLN A 255 23.84 -2.27 -15.05
CA GLN A 255 23.43 -2.57 -16.43
C GLN A 255 24.59 -3.10 -17.29
N VAL A 256 25.81 -3.15 -16.75
CA VAL A 256 27.05 -3.38 -17.51
C VAL A 256 27.23 -4.83 -17.98
N GLU A 257 26.61 -5.83 -17.32
CA GLU A 257 26.75 -7.24 -17.74
C GLU A 257 25.88 -7.65 -18.94
N SER A 258 24.86 -6.87 -19.28
CA SER A 258 23.93 -7.23 -20.37
C SER A 258 24.52 -7.08 -21.77
N LEU A 259 25.41 -6.11 -21.98
CA LEU A 259 25.95 -5.76 -23.30
C LEU A 259 27.12 -6.66 -23.77
N GLU A 260 27.80 -7.35 -22.85
CA GLU A 260 28.90 -8.27 -23.21
C GLU A 260 28.39 -9.68 -23.59
N ASN A 261 27.29 -10.14 -22.98
CA ASN A 261 26.70 -11.46 -23.29
C ASN A 261 25.98 -11.49 -24.65
N GLU A 262 25.36 -10.40 -25.10
CA GLU A 262 24.65 -10.36 -26.39
C GLU A 262 25.58 -10.55 -27.60
N LYS A 263 26.87 -10.20 -27.50
CA LYS A 263 27.84 -10.32 -28.60
C LYS A 263 28.33 -11.76 -28.84
N ASN A 264 28.32 -12.63 -27.82
CA ASN A 264 28.76 -14.04 -27.94
C ASN A 264 27.62 -15.02 -28.26
N VAL A 265 26.36 -14.65 -27.98
CA VAL A 265 25.16 -15.49 -28.21
C VAL A 265 24.53 -15.25 -29.59
N ALA A 266 24.99 -14.22 -30.32
CA ALA A 266 24.53 -13.88 -31.67
C ALA A 266 24.76 -15.04 -32.67
N GLY A 267 23.76 -15.91 -32.82
CA GLY A 267 23.77 -17.06 -33.72
C GLY A 267 23.31 -18.40 -33.12
N GLN A 268 23.12 -18.48 -31.79
CA GLN A 268 22.55 -19.69 -31.16
C GLN A 268 21.02 -19.72 -31.31
N THR A 269 20.46 -20.89 -31.63
CA THR A 269 19.01 -21.09 -31.68
C THR A 269 18.48 -21.11 -30.25
N LYS A 270 17.53 -20.22 -29.94
CA LYS A 270 16.91 -20.13 -28.62
C LYS A 270 15.80 -21.17 -28.45
N HIS A 271 15.75 -21.82 -27.31
CA HIS A 271 14.76 -22.84 -26.98
C HIS A 271 14.03 -22.50 -25.68
N ASN A 272 12.70 -22.60 -25.68
CA ASN A 272 11.91 -22.59 -24.45
C ASN A 272 11.65 -24.04 -24.02
N PHE A 273 11.94 -24.33 -22.76
CA PHE A 273 11.70 -25.63 -22.15
C PHE A 273 10.20 -25.90 -22.03
N HIS A 274 9.81 -27.15 -22.21
CA HIS A 274 8.42 -27.61 -22.04
C HIS A 274 8.41 -28.93 -21.28
N TYR A 275 7.56 -29.02 -20.26
CA TYR A 275 7.42 -30.23 -19.46
C TYR A 275 6.71 -31.33 -20.25
N ASN A 276 7.21 -32.56 -20.07
CA ASN A 276 6.44 -33.76 -20.34
C ASN A 276 5.92 -34.29 -19.00
N LEU A 277 4.64 -34.04 -18.69
CA LEU A 277 4.06 -34.42 -17.39
C LEU A 277 4.17 -35.93 -17.11
N TRP A 278 4.22 -36.76 -18.14
CA TRP A 278 4.31 -38.22 -18.02
C TRP A 278 5.72 -38.72 -17.67
N GLU A 279 6.72 -37.84 -17.66
CA GLU A 279 8.12 -38.15 -17.36
C GLU A 279 8.61 -37.46 -16.08
N MET A 280 7.71 -36.89 -15.29
CA MET A 280 8.06 -36.20 -14.05
C MET A 280 8.53 -37.18 -12.97
N GLU A 281 9.74 -36.97 -12.48
CA GLU A 281 10.31 -37.74 -11.38
C GLU A 281 9.85 -37.18 -10.02
N LYS A 282 9.51 -38.06 -9.08
CA LYS A 282 9.29 -37.70 -7.66
C LYS A 282 10.47 -38.17 -6.83
N GLY A 283 10.93 -37.34 -5.89
CA GLY A 283 12.11 -37.60 -5.08
C GLY A 283 11.93 -37.20 -3.62
N GLY A 284 12.54 -37.95 -2.70
CA GLY A 284 12.63 -37.56 -1.29
C GLY A 284 13.58 -36.37 -1.08
N ALA A 285 13.68 -35.89 0.16
CA ALA A 285 14.46 -34.70 0.50
C ALA A 285 15.90 -34.70 -0.06
N LYS A 286 16.65 -35.80 0.08
CA LYS A 286 18.03 -35.89 -0.45
C LYS A 286 18.10 -35.89 -1.99
N THR A 287 17.12 -36.48 -2.66
CA THR A 287 17.03 -36.47 -4.12
C THR A 287 16.74 -35.06 -4.63
N ARG A 288 15.79 -34.37 -4.00
CA ARG A 288 15.47 -32.96 -4.30
C ARG A 288 16.66 -32.03 -4.06
N TYR A 289 17.38 -32.22 -2.95
CA TYR A 289 18.63 -31.51 -2.69
C TYR A 289 19.65 -31.75 -3.83
N GLN A 290 19.85 -33.00 -4.24
CA GLN A 290 20.78 -33.31 -5.34
C GLN A 290 20.36 -32.65 -6.66
N TRP A 291 19.07 -32.62 -6.99
CA TRP A 291 18.59 -31.91 -8.17
C TRP A 291 18.87 -30.41 -8.12
N ASN A 292 18.69 -29.76 -6.97
CA ASN A 292 19.05 -28.35 -6.81
C ASN A 292 20.55 -28.13 -7.04
N MET A 293 21.40 -28.97 -6.43
CA MET A 293 22.86 -28.86 -6.59
C MET A 293 23.32 -29.11 -8.02
N ASP A 294 22.72 -30.08 -8.71
CA ASP A 294 23.02 -30.34 -10.11
C ASP A 294 22.57 -29.17 -11.01
N ALA A 295 21.39 -28.61 -10.76
CA ALA A 295 20.90 -27.43 -11.48
C ALA A 295 21.80 -26.19 -11.25
N ILE A 296 22.21 -25.92 -10.01
CA ILE A 296 23.12 -24.79 -9.68
C ILE A 296 24.49 -24.99 -10.34
N ARG A 297 25.04 -26.21 -10.28
CA ARG A 297 26.32 -26.52 -10.93
C ARG A 297 26.24 -26.33 -12.44
N THR A 298 25.17 -26.82 -13.06
CA THR A 298 24.92 -26.63 -14.50
C THR A 298 24.72 -25.15 -14.84
N LEU A 299 23.97 -24.38 -14.05
CA LEU A 299 23.80 -22.95 -14.25
C LEU A 299 25.15 -22.21 -14.22
N LYS A 300 25.95 -22.41 -13.16
CA LYS A 300 27.25 -21.75 -13.02
C LYS A 300 28.21 -22.15 -14.14
N GLN A 301 28.15 -23.40 -14.61
CA GLN A 301 28.91 -23.83 -15.79
C GLN A 301 28.49 -23.05 -17.03
N ILE A 302 27.19 -22.99 -17.34
CA ILE A 302 26.65 -22.28 -18.51
C ILE A 302 27.04 -20.79 -18.49
N GLU A 303 26.94 -20.15 -17.32
CA GLU A 303 27.33 -18.75 -17.12
C GLU A 303 28.83 -18.54 -17.31
N SER A 304 29.67 -19.43 -16.76
CA SER A 304 31.13 -19.35 -16.92
C SER A 304 31.57 -19.55 -18.38
N GLU A 305 30.80 -20.32 -19.15
CA GLU A 305 31.02 -20.58 -20.57
C GLU A 305 30.38 -19.52 -21.48
N ASN A 306 29.66 -18.55 -20.90
CA ASN A 306 28.96 -17.47 -21.59
C ASN A 306 28.12 -17.94 -22.79
N ARG A 307 27.23 -18.91 -22.55
CA ARG A 307 26.35 -19.48 -23.59
C ARG A 307 24.94 -19.73 -23.06
N LEU A 308 24.06 -20.16 -23.97
CA LEU A 308 22.73 -20.65 -23.59
C LEU A 308 22.76 -22.14 -23.22
N ALA A 309 21.83 -22.54 -22.35
CA ALA A 309 21.58 -23.93 -22.01
C ALA A 309 21.15 -24.74 -23.26
N THR A 310 21.71 -25.93 -23.40
CA THR A 310 21.24 -26.95 -24.35
C THR A 310 19.93 -27.59 -23.88
N PRO A 311 19.14 -28.24 -24.75
CA PRO A 311 17.92 -28.94 -24.33
C PRO A 311 18.13 -29.98 -23.22
N GLU A 312 19.27 -30.66 -23.21
CA GLU A 312 19.66 -31.61 -22.16
C GLU A 312 19.96 -30.91 -20.83
N GLU A 313 20.65 -29.77 -20.87
CA GLU A 313 20.89 -28.98 -19.65
C GLU A 313 19.62 -28.32 -19.14
N GLN A 314 18.72 -27.88 -20.01
CA GLN A 314 17.39 -27.40 -19.62
C GLN A 314 16.61 -28.47 -18.84
N LYS A 315 16.74 -29.76 -19.19
CA LYS A 315 16.14 -30.85 -18.39
C LYS A 315 16.73 -30.90 -16.99
N THR A 316 18.04 -30.74 -16.82
CA THR A 316 18.68 -30.69 -15.49
C THR A 316 18.20 -29.47 -14.70
N LEU A 317 18.21 -28.29 -15.32
CA LEU A 317 17.76 -27.03 -14.73
C LEU A 317 16.29 -27.08 -14.28
N SER A 318 15.43 -27.74 -15.07
CA SER A 318 13.99 -27.88 -14.77
C SER A 318 13.70 -28.71 -13.51
N LYS A 319 14.68 -29.46 -12.99
CA LYS A 319 14.54 -30.24 -11.75
C LYS A 319 14.78 -29.43 -10.48
N PHE A 320 15.14 -28.15 -10.59
CA PHE A 320 15.28 -27.28 -9.42
C PHE A 320 13.92 -27.08 -8.74
N VAL A 321 13.84 -27.42 -7.46
CA VAL A 321 12.59 -27.37 -6.65
C VAL A 321 12.64 -26.36 -5.52
N GLY A 322 13.73 -25.58 -5.45
CA GLY A 322 13.98 -24.63 -4.36
C GLY A 322 14.23 -25.30 -3.01
N TRP A 323 14.24 -24.48 -1.96
CA TRP A 323 14.69 -24.87 -0.62
C TRP A 323 13.54 -25.24 0.32
N GLY A 324 12.30 -25.14 -0.15
CA GLY A 324 11.08 -25.51 0.57
C GLY A 324 11.13 -26.93 1.13
N GLY A 325 11.06 -27.07 2.46
CA GLY A 325 11.12 -28.37 3.13
C GLY A 325 12.47 -29.08 3.03
N LEU A 326 13.56 -28.32 2.82
CA LEU A 326 14.96 -28.77 2.85
C LEU A 326 15.78 -28.02 3.92
N SER A 327 15.14 -27.59 5.01
CA SER A 327 15.81 -26.86 6.10
C SER A 327 17.02 -27.61 6.67
N GLN A 328 17.02 -28.93 6.63
CA GLN A 328 18.10 -29.77 7.13
C GLN A 328 19.42 -29.58 6.37
N ALA A 329 19.39 -29.10 5.12
CA ALA A 329 20.59 -28.79 4.35
C ALA A 329 21.32 -27.53 4.83
N PHE A 330 20.67 -26.69 5.65
CA PHE A 330 21.23 -25.45 6.20
C PHE A 330 21.62 -25.58 7.68
N ASP A 331 21.46 -26.77 8.26
CA ASP A 331 21.70 -27.05 9.68
C ASP A 331 23.09 -27.69 9.87
N GLU A 332 24.02 -26.93 10.44
CA GLU A 332 25.40 -27.35 10.70
C GLU A 332 25.48 -28.52 11.70
N GLU A 333 24.55 -28.59 12.65
CA GLU A 333 24.53 -29.56 13.72
C GLU A 333 23.84 -30.88 13.30
N ASN A 334 23.22 -30.91 12.12
CA ASN A 334 22.54 -32.10 11.61
C ASN A 334 23.53 -33.14 11.07
N ALA A 335 23.90 -34.10 11.91
CA ALA A 335 24.81 -35.18 11.54
C ALA A 335 24.39 -35.94 10.26
N GLY A 336 23.08 -36.07 9.99
CA GLY A 336 22.54 -36.75 8.81
C GLY A 336 22.65 -35.97 7.49
N TRP A 337 22.96 -34.67 7.58
CA TRP A 337 23.07 -33.71 6.47
C TRP A 337 24.41 -32.95 6.44
N SER A 338 25.35 -33.30 7.32
CA SER A 338 26.66 -32.63 7.43
C SER A 338 27.48 -32.60 6.13
N LYS A 339 27.28 -33.56 5.21
CA LYS A 339 27.92 -33.55 3.89
C LYS A 339 27.26 -32.52 2.98
N GLU A 340 25.93 -32.54 2.93
CA GLU A 340 25.10 -31.63 2.15
C GLU A 340 25.30 -30.18 2.60
N TYR A 341 25.32 -29.91 3.91
CA TYR A 341 25.61 -28.58 4.46
C TYR A 341 26.94 -28.00 3.94
N LYS A 342 28.03 -28.80 4.01
CA LYS A 342 29.36 -28.38 3.54
C LYS A 342 29.38 -28.13 2.03
N GLU A 343 28.79 -29.04 1.26
CA GLU A 343 28.72 -28.90 -0.20
C GLU A 343 27.94 -27.64 -0.60
N LEU A 344 26.82 -27.35 0.07
CA LEU A 344 26.01 -26.18 -0.18
C LEU A 344 26.77 -24.88 0.16
N LYS A 345 27.42 -24.84 1.32
CA LYS A 345 28.18 -23.67 1.78
C LYS A 345 29.43 -23.39 0.95
N GLU A 346 30.05 -24.44 0.38
CA GLU A 346 31.17 -24.29 -0.57
C GLU A 346 30.71 -23.88 -1.97
N MET A 347 29.50 -24.29 -2.40
CA MET A 347 29.02 -24.06 -3.77
C MET A 347 28.43 -22.66 -3.97
N LEU A 348 27.75 -22.10 -2.96
CA LEU A 348 27.08 -20.81 -3.05
C LEU A 348 27.98 -19.66 -2.55
N SER A 349 27.84 -18.47 -3.13
CA SER A 349 28.38 -17.27 -2.49
C SER A 349 27.67 -17.00 -1.16
N ASP A 350 28.22 -16.13 -0.31
CA ASP A 350 27.57 -15.80 0.96
C ASP A 350 26.20 -15.13 0.76
N GLU A 351 26.06 -14.30 -0.28
CA GLU A 351 24.79 -13.67 -0.66
C GLU A 351 23.78 -14.72 -1.19
N GLU A 352 24.22 -15.60 -2.10
CA GLU A 352 23.40 -16.69 -2.62
C GLU A 352 22.95 -17.64 -1.50
N TYR A 353 23.84 -17.94 -0.55
CA TYR A 353 23.55 -18.79 0.60
C TYR A 353 22.54 -18.13 1.54
N ALA A 354 22.70 -16.84 1.85
CA ALA A 354 21.76 -16.10 2.68
C ALA A 354 20.35 -16.05 2.04
N ALA A 355 20.27 -15.77 0.74
CA ALA A 355 19.01 -15.78 -0.01
C ALA A 355 18.36 -17.18 -0.06
N ALA A 356 19.17 -18.22 -0.32
CA ALA A 356 18.72 -19.61 -0.30
C ALA A 356 18.18 -20.02 1.08
N ARG A 357 18.83 -19.59 2.17
CA ARG A 357 18.39 -19.87 3.54
C ARG A 357 17.10 -19.13 3.90
N ALA A 358 16.97 -17.87 3.47
CA ALA A 358 15.76 -17.06 3.71
C ALA A 358 14.52 -17.65 3.02
N THR A 359 14.71 -18.44 1.95
CA THR A 359 13.63 -18.99 1.15
C THR A 359 13.15 -20.39 1.57
N VAL A 360 13.76 -21.00 2.59
CA VAL A 360 13.41 -22.34 3.09
C VAL A 360 11.94 -22.45 3.52
N ASN A 361 11.36 -21.36 4.04
CA ASN A 361 10.00 -21.35 4.57
C ASN A 361 8.93 -20.89 3.56
N ASN A 362 9.31 -20.34 2.39
CA ASN A 362 8.37 -19.70 1.47
C ASN A 362 8.59 -19.99 -0.03
N ALA A 363 9.71 -20.58 -0.46
CA ALA A 363 9.94 -20.98 -1.86
C ALA A 363 9.28 -22.33 -2.19
N PHE A 364 7.95 -22.34 -2.20
CA PHE A 364 7.15 -23.49 -2.61
C PHE A 364 6.75 -23.36 -4.08
N TYR A 365 7.21 -24.32 -4.90
CA TYR A 365 6.93 -24.31 -6.33
C TYR A 365 5.57 -24.95 -6.64
N THR A 366 4.83 -24.33 -7.56
CA THR A 366 3.61 -24.91 -8.13
C THR A 366 3.96 -26.10 -9.01
N SER A 367 3.23 -27.21 -8.88
CA SER A 367 3.47 -28.37 -9.74
C SER A 367 3.11 -28.06 -11.20
N PRO A 368 3.91 -28.54 -12.17
CA PRO A 368 3.58 -28.47 -13.59
C PRO A 368 2.18 -29.02 -13.94
N GLU A 369 1.67 -30.00 -13.18
CA GLU A 369 0.31 -30.55 -13.35
C GLU A 369 -0.78 -29.50 -13.09
N ILE A 370 -0.69 -28.76 -11.97
CA ILE A 370 -1.64 -27.69 -11.64
C ILE A 370 -1.49 -26.54 -12.65
N ALA A 371 -0.26 -26.15 -12.96
CA ALA A 371 0.03 -25.09 -13.92
C ALA A 371 -0.53 -25.41 -15.32
N MET A 372 -0.40 -26.66 -15.78
CA MET A 372 -0.98 -27.09 -17.06
C MET A 372 -2.50 -27.04 -17.06
N CYS A 373 -3.17 -27.41 -15.96
CA CYS A 373 -4.62 -27.29 -15.84
C CYS A 373 -5.07 -25.83 -15.94
N MET A 374 -4.40 -24.91 -15.23
CA MET A 374 -4.70 -23.48 -15.29
C MET A 374 -4.48 -22.89 -16.70
N ASN A 375 -3.38 -23.23 -17.36
CA ASN A 375 -3.16 -22.83 -18.76
C ASN A 375 -4.22 -23.43 -19.71
N SER A 376 -4.63 -24.68 -19.46
CA SER A 376 -5.69 -25.33 -20.25
C SER A 376 -7.04 -24.65 -20.06
N ALA A 377 -7.34 -24.15 -18.85
CA ALA A 377 -8.51 -23.33 -18.58
C ALA A 377 -8.50 -22.05 -19.44
N LEU A 378 -7.36 -21.35 -19.51
CA LEU A 378 -7.22 -20.16 -20.36
C LEU A 378 -7.50 -20.47 -21.84
N VAL A 379 -7.02 -21.62 -22.35
CA VAL A 379 -7.35 -22.09 -23.70
C VAL A 379 -8.85 -22.38 -23.84
N GLN A 380 -9.48 -23.05 -22.87
CA GLN A 380 -10.92 -23.30 -22.87
C GLN A 380 -11.72 -21.98 -22.90
N PHE A 381 -11.23 -20.95 -22.19
CA PHE A 381 -11.84 -19.62 -22.16
C PHE A 381 -11.63 -18.82 -23.44
N GLY A 382 -10.81 -19.30 -24.38
CA GLY A 382 -10.62 -18.68 -25.69
C GLY A 382 -9.24 -18.06 -25.90
N PHE A 383 -8.35 -18.07 -24.90
CA PHE A 383 -7.00 -17.55 -25.08
C PHE A 383 -6.21 -18.41 -26.07
N ARG A 384 -5.58 -17.76 -27.05
CA ARG A 384 -4.72 -18.42 -28.04
C ARG A 384 -3.35 -17.77 -28.18
N GLY A 385 -3.06 -16.68 -27.47
CA GLY A 385 -1.81 -15.95 -27.64
C GLY A 385 -1.97 -14.46 -27.30
N GLY A 386 -0.88 -13.84 -26.87
CA GLY A 386 -0.86 -12.47 -26.38
C GLY A 386 0.37 -12.21 -25.50
N ASN A 387 0.33 -11.15 -24.71
CA ASN A 387 1.32 -10.87 -23.68
C ASN A 387 0.91 -11.59 -22.38
N VAL A 388 1.76 -12.49 -21.88
CA VAL A 388 1.52 -13.25 -20.65
C VAL A 388 2.55 -12.88 -19.60
N LEU A 389 2.11 -12.47 -18.41
CA LEU A 389 2.96 -12.20 -17.26
C LEU A 389 2.86 -13.31 -16.21
N GLU A 390 4.01 -13.73 -15.67
CA GLU A 390 4.13 -14.48 -14.43
C GLU A 390 4.93 -13.65 -13.39
N PRO A 391 4.28 -13.02 -12.39
CA PRO A 391 4.90 -11.99 -11.54
C PRO A 391 5.76 -12.52 -10.38
N SER A 392 5.75 -13.85 -10.16
CA SER A 392 6.52 -14.56 -9.13
C SER A 392 6.82 -15.96 -9.65
N MET A 393 7.64 -16.03 -10.70
CA MET A 393 7.70 -17.19 -11.59
C MET A 393 8.51 -18.37 -11.05
N GLY A 394 9.40 -18.16 -10.08
CA GLY A 394 10.43 -19.11 -9.70
C GLY A 394 11.25 -19.52 -10.93
N ILE A 395 11.21 -20.81 -11.28
CA ILE A 395 11.85 -21.37 -12.48
C ILE A 395 10.89 -21.45 -13.67
N GLY A 396 9.74 -20.78 -13.59
CA GLY A 396 8.71 -20.62 -14.63
C GLY A 396 7.87 -21.86 -14.94
N ASN A 397 7.41 -22.60 -13.92
CA ASN A 397 6.63 -23.82 -14.15
C ASN A 397 5.34 -23.59 -14.97
N PHE A 398 4.76 -22.40 -14.90
CA PHE A 398 3.62 -22.03 -15.75
C PHE A 398 4.01 -21.88 -17.23
N PHE A 399 5.18 -21.32 -17.53
CA PHE A 399 5.68 -21.24 -18.90
C PHE A 399 6.00 -22.61 -19.49
N GLY A 400 6.69 -23.46 -18.73
CA GLY A 400 7.02 -24.82 -19.17
C GLY A 400 5.80 -25.73 -19.35
N SER A 401 4.67 -25.37 -18.75
CA SER A 401 3.41 -26.12 -18.81
C SER A 401 2.39 -25.51 -19.78
N MET A 402 2.82 -24.62 -20.67
CA MET A 402 1.93 -24.01 -21.66
C MET A 402 1.51 -25.00 -22.75
N PRO A 403 0.20 -25.19 -22.99
CA PRO A 403 -0.29 -26.01 -24.08
C PRO A 403 0.03 -25.35 -25.44
N ALA A 404 0.17 -26.17 -26.49
CA ALA A 404 0.59 -25.74 -27.82
C ALA A 404 -0.11 -24.45 -28.35
N PRO A 405 -1.43 -24.23 -28.15
CA PRO A 405 -2.07 -23.00 -28.61
C PRO A 405 -1.50 -21.73 -27.98
N MET A 406 -0.99 -21.77 -26.76
CA MET A 406 -0.47 -20.60 -26.03
C MET A 406 1.02 -20.33 -26.29
N GLN A 407 1.77 -21.28 -26.87
CA GLN A 407 3.23 -21.18 -27.00
C GLN A 407 3.70 -20.05 -27.92
N ARG A 408 2.80 -19.47 -28.73
CA ARG A 408 3.06 -18.27 -29.55
C ARG A 408 2.96 -16.95 -28.78
N SER A 409 2.73 -16.99 -27.47
CA SER A 409 2.62 -15.80 -26.63
C SER A 409 3.97 -15.11 -26.42
N LYS A 410 3.97 -13.78 -26.25
CA LYS A 410 5.11 -13.04 -25.71
C LYS A 410 5.10 -13.23 -24.19
N LEU A 411 6.18 -13.77 -23.63
CA LEU A 411 6.27 -14.18 -22.23
C LEU A 411 7.07 -13.18 -21.41
N TYR A 412 6.54 -12.79 -20.25
CA TYR A 412 7.14 -11.86 -19.31
C TYR A 412 7.17 -12.47 -17.92
N GLY A 413 8.33 -12.55 -17.30
CA GLY A 413 8.50 -13.19 -16.00
C GLY A 413 9.19 -12.26 -15.01
N VAL A 414 8.78 -12.33 -13.75
CA VAL A 414 9.42 -11.61 -12.64
C VAL A 414 9.75 -12.62 -11.56
N GLU A 415 10.99 -12.59 -11.08
CA GLU A 415 11.43 -13.42 -9.97
C GLU A 415 12.36 -12.63 -9.04
N LEU A 416 12.15 -12.72 -7.73
CA LEU A 416 12.95 -12.02 -6.74
C LEU A 416 14.26 -12.76 -6.47
N ASP A 417 14.22 -14.10 -6.38
CA ASP A 417 15.39 -14.91 -6.08
C ASP A 417 16.33 -15.04 -7.30
N SER A 418 17.61 -14.72 -7.09
CA SER A 418 18.60 -14.67 -8.16
C SER A 418 18.85 -16.03 -8.82
N ILE A 419 18.94 -17.11 -8.04
CA ILE A 419 19.25 -18.44 -8.60
C ILE A 419 18.10 -18.90 -9.47
N SER A 420 16.87 -18.89 -8.95
CA SER A 420 15.69 -19.32 -9.70
C SER A 420 15.40 -18.43 -10.90
N GLY A 421 15.56 -17.11 -10.78
CA GLY A 421 15.43 -16.18 -11.91
C GLY A 421 16.47 -16.41 -13.03
N ARG A 422 17.73 -16.73 -12.68
CA ARG A 422 18.76 -17.09 -13.67
C ARG A 422 18.50 -18.45 -14.31
N ILE A 423 18.01 -19.43 -13.55
CA ILE A 423 17.53 -20.71 -14.09
C ILE A 423 16.37 -20.46 -15.07
N ALA A 424 15.39 -19.64 -14.71
CA ALA A 424 14.25 -19.31 -15.56
C ALA A 424 14.69 -18.68 -16.90
N LYS A 425 15.68 -17.78 -16.90
CA LYS A 425 16.27 -17.21 -18.11
C LYS A 425 16.86 -18.27 -19.04
N GLN A 426 17.46 -19.31 -18.49
CA GLN A 426 18.03 -20.42 -19.26
C GLN A 426 16.95 -21.40 -19.76
N LEU A 427 15.87 -21.59 -19.00
CA LEU A 427 14.73 -22.41 -19.40
C LEU A 427 13.87 -21.74 -20.49
N TYR A 428 13.65 -20.44 -20.41
CA TYR A 428 12.78 -19.70 -21.35
C TYR A 428 13.57 -18.60 -22.07
N GLN A 429 14.47 -19.02 -22.95
CA GLN A 429 15.44 -18.16 -23.63
C GLN A 429 14.81 -17.09 -24.54
N ASN A 430 13.53 -17.27 -24.91
CA ASN A 430 12.74 -16.31 -25.69
C ASN A 430 11.83 -15.42 -24.82
N ALA A 431 11.77 -15.63 -23.50
CA ALA A 431 10.96 -14.82 -22.58
C ALA A 431 11.74 -13.58 -22.08
N ASN A 432 11.01 -12.53 -21.72
CA ASN A 432 11.56 -11.37 -21.04
C ASN A 432 11.45 -11.56 -19.52
N ILE A 433 12.56 -11.91 -18.87
CA ILE A 433 12.59 -12.24 -17.44
C ILE A 433 13.40 -11.20 -16.67
N SER A 434 12.76 -10.57 -15.69
CA SER A 434 13.36 -9.61 -14.77
C SER A 434 13.63 -10.27 -13.41
N ILE A 435 14.87 -10.16 -12.94
CA ILE A 435 15.27 -10.67 -11.62
C ILE A 435 15.19 -9.50 -10.64
N THR A 436 14.01 -9.28 -10.07
CA THR A 436 13.69 -8.16 -9.18
C THR A 436 12.36 -8.41 -8.46
N GLY A 437 12.09 -7.67 -7.39
CA GLY A 437 10.79 -7.67 -6.72
C GLY A 437 9.68 -7.09 -7.61
N PHE A 438 8.48 -7.64 -7.53
CA PHE A 438 7.35 -7.20 -8.36
C PHE A 438 6.97 -5.73 -8.09
N GLU A 439 7.17 -5.25 -6.87
CA GLU A 439 7.09 -3.84 -6.45
C GLU A 439 8.01 -2.91 -7.24
N ASN A 440 9.17 -3.38 -7.69
CA ASN A 440 10.11 -2.56 -8.45
C ASN A 440 9.85 -2.58 -9.96
N THR A 441 8.88 -3.37 -10.43
CA THR A 441 8.55 -3.44 -11.86
C THR A 441 7.76 -2.23 -12.31
N THR A 442 8.12 -1.72 -13.49
CA THR A 442 7.52 -0.54 -14.12
C THR A 442 6.66 -0.90 -15.34
N TYR A 443 6.10 -2.12 -15.37
CA TYR A 443 5.22 -2.51 -16.47
C TYR A 443 4.00 -1.58 -16.55
N PRO A 444 3.62 -1.12 -17.76
CA PRO A 444 2.46 -0.27 -17.94
C PRO A 444 1.16 -0.95 -17.51
N ASP A 445 0.22 -0.17 -17.01
CA ASP A 445 -1.16 -0.63 -16.82
C ASP A 445 -1.77 -1.04 -18.17
N ASN A 446 -2.65 -2.04 -18.15
CA ASN A 446 -3.34 -2.56 -19.34
C ASN A 446 -2.44 -3.14 -20.45
N PHE A 447 -1.24 -3.61 -20.11
CA PHE A 447 -0.30 -4.16 -21.07
C PHE A 447 -0.49 -5.67 -21.34
N PHE A 448 -0.86 -6.45 -20.34
CA PHE A 448 -0.93 -7.91 -20.44
C PHE A 448 -2.32 -8.40 -20.84
N ASP A 449 -2.37 -9.43 -21.68
CA ASP A 449 -3.61 -10.16 -21.99
C ASP A 449 -3.97 -11.12 -20.85
N VAL A 450 -2.95 -11.74 -20.25
CA VAL A 450 -3.07 -12.69 -19.16
C VAL A 450 -1.99 -12.43 -18.12
N VAL A 451 -2.37 -12.45 -16.84
CA VAL A 451 -1.46 -12.71 -15.73
C VAL A 451 -1.75 -14.10 -15.20
N VAL A 452 -0.73 -14.95 -15.10
CA VAL A 452 -0.83 -16.31 -14.56
C VAL A 452 0.24 -16.53 -13.51
N GLY A 453 0.00 -17.37 -12.51
CA GLY A 453 1.05 -17.72 -11.55
C GLY A 453 0.53 -18.14 -10.19
N ASN A 454 1.46 -18.28 -9.24
CA ASN A 454 1.17 -18.47 -7.84
C ASN A 454 1.73 -17.29 -7.06
N VAL A 455 0.86 -16.49 -6.45
CA VAL A 455 1.29 -15.30 -5.72
C VAL A 455 1.94 -15.71 -4.40
N PRO A 456 2.93 -14.98 -3.89
CA PRO A 456 3.54 -15.27 -2.59
C PRO A 456 2.52 -15.23 -1.45
N PHE A 457 2.68 -16.15 -0.49
CA PHE A 457 1.82 -16.26 0.70
C PHE A 457 2.53 -15.65 1.90
N GLY A 458 1.86 -14.76 2.63
CA GLY A 458 2.44 -14.13 3.81
C GLY A 458 1.56 -13.03 4.41
N ASP A 459 1.81 -12.74 5.68
CA ASP A 459 1.22 -11.60 6.41
C ASP A 459 2.25 -10.47 6.56
N TYR A 460 2.88 -10.10 5.45
CA TYR A 460 3.75 -8.94 5.35
C TYR A 460 3.32 -8.08 4.17
N LYS A 461 3.84 -6.85 4.13
CA LYS A 461 3.52 -5.84 3.12
C LYS A 461 4.78 -5.46 2.38
N VAL A 462 4.61 -4.94 1.17
CA VAL A 462 5.69 -4.36 0.38
C VAL A 462 5.38 -2.90 0.11
N PHE A 463 6.44 -2.11 -0.05
CA PHE A 463 6.32 -0.70 -0.34
C PHE A 463 6.17 -0.50 -1.86
N ASP A 464 4.98 -0.10 -2.29
CA ASP A 464 4.71 0.39 -3.64
C ASP A 464 3.78 1.62 -3.51
N PRO A 465 4.28 2.84 -3.75
CA PRO A 465 3.54 4.09 -3.52
C PRO A 465 2.13 4.11 -4.13
N LYS A 466 1.90 3.40 -5.25
CA LYS A 466 0.59 3.35 -5.91
C LYS A 466 -0.45 2.59 -5.07
N TYR A 467 -0.02 1.61 -4.29
CA TYR A 467 -0.88 0.69 -3.55
C TYR A 467 -0.82 0.83 -2.02
N ASN A 468 0.17 1.54 -1.46
CA ASN A 468 0.36 1.70 -0.01
C ASN A 468 -0.90 2.13 0.74
N LYS A 469 -1.72 3.01 0.15
CA LYS A 469 -2.99 3.50 0.73
C LYS A 469 -4.03 2.40 1.04
N TYR A 470 -3.91 1.23 0.43
CA TYR A 470 -4.84 0.11 0.64
C TYR A 470 -4.37 -0.86 1.73
N ASN A 471 -3.13 -0.72 2.21
CA ASN A 471 -2.56 -1.53 3.27
C ASN A 471 -2.63 -3.06 2.99
N PHE A 472 -2.46 -3.44 1.72
CA PHE A 472 -2.60 -4.82 1.27
C PHE A 472 -1.48 -5.73 1.77
N ARG A 473 -1.85 -6.94 2.21
CA ARG A 473 -0.90 -8.04 2.41
C ARG A 473 -0.29 -8.46 1.07
N ILE A 474 0.86 -9.13 1.09
CA ILE A 474 1.60 -9.50 -0.12
C ILE A 474 0.72 -10.16 -1.21
N HIS A 475 -0.11 -11.14 -0.84
CA HIS A 475 -0.98 -11.85 -1.78
C HIS A 475 -2.10 -10.97 -2.37
N ASP A 476 -2.65 -10.06 -1.57
CA ASP A 476 -3.65 -9.08 -2.01
C ASP A 476 -3.03 -8.03 -2.94
N TYR A 477 -1.82 -7.57 -2.60
CA TYR A 477 -1.06 -6.61 -3.39
C TYR A 477 -0.73 -7.16 -4.78
N PHE A 478 -0.27 -8.42 -4.87
CA PHE A 478 -0.01 -9.08 -6.15
C PHE A 478 -1.27 -9.14 -7.02
N LEU A 479 -2.42 -9.48 -6.44
CA LEU A 479 -3.71 -9.47 -7.15
C LEU A 479 -4.10 -8.07 -7.64
N ALA A 480 -3.94 -7.05 -6.79
CA ALA A 480 -4.25 -5.67 -7.13
C ALA A 480 -3.37 -5.16 -8.29
N LYS A 481 -2.04 -5.34 -8.20
CA LYS A 481 -1.10 -4.91 -9.22
C LYS A 481 -1.24 -5.70 -10.53
N ALA A 482 -1.44 -7.02 -10.45
CA ALA A 482 -1.73 -7.84 -11.62
C ALA A 482 -2.98 -7.36 -12.36
N LEU A 483 -4.04 -7.02 -11.63
CA LEU A 483 -5.28 -6.56 -12.24
C LEU A 483 -5.12 -5.19 -12.91
N ASP A 484 -4.32 -4.29 -12.35
CA ASP A 484 -4.00 -3.00 -12.97
C ASP A 484 -3.20 -3.19 -14.28
N GLN A 485 -2.28 -4.15 -14.32
CA GLN A 485 -1.42 -4.43 -15.48
C GLN A 485 -2.09 -5.26 -16.59
N VAL A 486 -3.15 -6.02 -16.28
CA VAL A 486 -3.97 -6.71 -17.30
C VAL A 486 -4.85 -5.69 -18.05
N ARG A 487 -5.05 -5.87 -19.36
CA ARG A 487 -5.96 -5.01 -20.15
C ARG A 487 -7.43 -5.34 -19.90
N PRO A 488 -8.37 -4.40 -20.15
CA PRO A 488 -9.80 -4.72 -20.22
C PRO A 488 -10.10 -5.98 -21.05
N GLY A 489 -10.94 -6.85 -20.51
CA GLY A 489 -11.28 -8.15 -21.10
C GLY A 489 -10.21 -9.24 -20.96
N GLY A 490 -8.99 -8.86 -20.58
CA GLY A 490 -7.92 -9.78 -20.19
C GLY A 490 -8.18 -10.46 -18.85
N MET A 491 -7.34 -11.41 -18.47
CA MET A 491 -7.60 -12.28 -17.32
C MET A 491 -6.41 -12.41 -16.36
N VAL A 492 -6.71 -12.37 -15.07
CA VAL A 492 -5.79 -12.76 -13.99
C VAL A 492 -6.20 -14.16 -13.53
N ALA A 493 -5.34 -15.15 -13.75
CA ALA A 493 -5.53 -16.56 -13.41
C ALA A 493 -4.45 -17.01 -12.43
N VAL A 494 -4.69 -16.89 -11.12
CA VAL A 494 -3.63 -17.06 -10.11
C VAL A 494 -4.03 -17.99 -8.98
N ILE A 495 -3.03 -18.62 -8.37
CA ILE A 495 -3.15 -19.31 -7.09
C ILE A 495 -2.89 -18.29 -5.97
N THR A 496 -3.73 -18.27 -4.95
CA THR A 496 -3.61 -17.42 -3.76
C THR A 496 -4.02 -18.17 -2.50
N THR A 497 -3.80 -17.58 -1.32
CA THR A 497 -4.22 -18.18 -0.05
C THR A 497 -5.76 -18.21 0.06
N LYS A 498 -6.31 -19.18 0.80
CA LYS A 498 -7.75 -19.12 1.16
C LYS A 498 -8.13 -17.81 1.86
N GLY A 499 -7.18 -17.16 2.53
CA GLY A 499 -7.37 -15.90 3.25
C GLY A 499 -7.79 -14.75 2.34
N THR A 500 -7.45 -14.78 1.06
CA THR A 500 -7.93 -13.78 0.08
C THR A 500 -9.46 -13.78 0.00
N LEU A 501 -10.08 -14.97 -0.09
CA LEU A 501 -11.52 -15.11 -0.24
C LEU A 501 -12.28 -15.28 1.08
N ASP A 502 -11.69 -15.93 2.08
CA ASP A 502 -12.39 -16.30 3.33
C ASP A 502 -12.23 -15.30 4.48
N LYS A 503 -11.30 -14.34 4.41
CA LYS A 503 -11.12 -13.42 5.54
C LYS A 503 -12.37 -12.56 5.77
N ALA A 504 -12.68 -12.27 7.03
CA ALA A 504 -13.83 -11.46 7.41
C ALA A 504 -13.84 -10.08 6.73
N ASN A 505 -12.66 -9.44 6.65
CA ASN A 505 -12.49 -8.14 6.01
C ASN A 505 -12.68 -8.23 4.47
N PRO A 506 -13.70 -7.57 3.89
CA PRO A 506 -14.00 -7.68 2.47
C PRO A 506 -13.19 -6.72 1.57
N THR A 507 -12.29 -5.89 2.11
CA THR A 507 -11.64 -4.78 1.38
C THR A 507 -10.99 -5.20 0.07
N ILE A 508 -10.20 -6.28 0.04
CA ILE A 508 -9.64 -6.77 -1.22
C ILE A 508 -10.71 -7.29 -2.17
N ARG A 509 -11.73 -7.99 -1.66
CA ARG A 509 -12.81 -8.56 -2.49
C ARG A 509 -13.62 -7.45 -3.14
N LYS A 510 -13.91 -6.37 -2.40
CA LYS A 510 -14.51 -5.13 -2.94
C LYS A 510 -13.60 -4.52 -4.00
N TYR A 511 -12.32 -4.34 -3.70
CA TYR A 511 -11.35 -3.79 -4.65
C TYR A 511 -11.31 -4.58 -5.97
N LEU A 512 -11.33 -5.92 -5.90
CA LEU A 512 -11.36 -6.80 -7.05
C LEU A 512 -12.71 -6.75 -7.78
N ALA A 513 -13.84 -6.82 -7.06
CA ALA A 513 -15.18 -6.81 -7.64
C ALA A 513 -15.49 -5.54 -8.43
N GLU A 514 -15.00 -4.39 -7.95
CA GLU A 514 -15.16 -3.12 -8.64
C GLU A 514 -14.47 -3.10 -10.02
N ARG A 515 -13.42 -3.90 -10.21
CA ARG A 515 -12.50 -3.86 -11.37
C ARG A 515 -12.56 -5.10 -12.24
N ALA A 516 -13.01 -6.22 -11.70
CA ALA A 516 -13.02 -7.52 -12.34
C ALA A 516 -14.32 -8.27 -12.05
N GLU A 517 -14.60 -9.22 -12.91
CA GLU A 517 -15.57 -10.27 -12.67
C GLU A 517 -14.85 -11.51 -12.15
N LEU A 518 -15.32 -12.08 -11.04
CA LEU A 518 -14.91 -13.41 -10.62
C LEU A 518 -15.62 -14.43 -11.50
N VAL A 519 -14.92 -14.92 -12.52
CA VAL A 519 -15.49 -15.86 -13.49
C VAL A 519 -15.55 -17.27 -12.92
N GLY A 520 -14.61 -17.60 -12.04
CA GLY A 520 -14.67 -18.80 -11.22
C GLY A 520 -13.52 -18.85 -10.21
N ALA A 521 -13.71 -19.66 -9.16
CA ALA A 521 -12.66 -19.98 -8.20
C ALA A 521 -12.66 -21.49 -7.92
N ILE A 522 -11.51 -22.09 -7.63
CA ILE A 522 -11.39 -23.52 -7.28
C ILE A 522 -10.55 -23.63 -6.02
N ARG A 523 -11.09 -24.24 -4.97
CA ARG A 523 -10.35 -24.47 -3.72
C ARG A 523 -9.63 -25.81 -3.76
N LEU A 524 -8.31 -25.75 -3.59
CA LEU A 524 -7.43 -26.91 -3.58
C LEU A 524 -7.37 -27.56 -2.18
N PRO A 525 -7.20 -28.89 -2.09
CA PRO A 525 -6.96 -29.53 -0.80
C PRO A 525 -5.62 -29.11 -0.22
N ASN A 526 -5.48 -29.18 1.11
CA ASN A 526 -4.27 -28.77 1.81
C ASN A 526 -3.03 -29.55 1.34
N THR A 527 -3.19 -30.77 0.82
CA THR A 527 -2.11 -31.61 0.31
C THR A 527 -1.69 -31.30 -1.13
N ALA A 528 -2.32 -30.34 -1.82
CA ALA A 528 -2.06 -30.03 -3.23
C ALA A 528 -0.58 -29.69 -3.54
N PHE A 529 0.15 -29.15 -2.56
CA PHE A 529 1.57 -28.79 -2.68
C PHE A 529 2.51 -29.71 -1.88
N LYS A 530 1.99 -30.78 -1.24
CA LYS A 530 2.76 -31.63 -0.32
C LYS A 530 3.86 -32.40 -1.05
N ASP A 531 3.54 -33.04 -2.17
CA ASP A 531 4.51 -33.87 -2.91
C ASP A 531 5.62 -33.06 -3.58
N ASN A 532 5.29 -31.87 -4.09
CA ASN A 532 6.23 -31.03 -4.84
C ASN A 532 7.03 -30.09 -3.93
N ALA A 533 6.32 -29.42 -3.02
CA ALA A 533 6.84 -28.32 -2.21
C ALA A 533 7.00 -28.69 -0.73
N GLY A 534 6.41 -29.79 -0.25
CA GLY A 534 6.56 -30.22 1.14
C GLY A 534 5.71 -29.44 2.15
N THR A 535 4.70 -28.71 1.68
CA THR A 535 3.79 -27.91 2.54
C THR A 535 2.35 -28.40 2.47
N GLU A 536 1.64 -28.30 3.59
CA GLU A 536 0.21 -28.60 3.69
C GLU A 536 -0.58 -27.29 3.91
N VAL A 537 -1.07 -26.68 2.84
CA VAL A 537 -1.81 -25.41 2.89
C VAL A 537 -3.02 -25.42 1.94
N THR A 538 -4.16 -24.91 2.41
CA THR A 538 -5.34 -24.71 1.56
C THR A 538 -5.18 -23.43 0.75
N ALA A 539 -5.32 -23.55 -0.56
CA ALA A 539 -5.16 -22.46 -1.52
C ALA A 539 -6.33 -22.41 -2.50
N ASP A 540 -6.56 -21.24 -3.07
CA ASP A 540 -7.61 -21.01 -4.06
C ASP A 540 -6.99 -20.63 -5.40
N ILE A 541 -7.48 -21.22 -6.49
CA ILE A 541 -7.24 -20.76 -7.86
C ILE A 541 -8.34 -19.77 -8.21
N LEU A 542 -7.98 -18.55 -8.61
CA LEU A 542 -8.91 -17.49 -9.01
C LEU A 542 -8.80 -17.20 -10.49
N PHE A 543 -9.95 -17.08 -11.16
CA PHE A 543 -10.05 -16.57 -12.54
C PHE A 543 -10.85 -15.26 -12.53
N LEU A 544 -10.14 -14.14 -12.70
CA LEU A 544 -10.69 -12.79 -12.69
C LEU A 544 -10.59 -12.18 -14.08
N GLN A 545 -11.71 -11.79 -14.69
CA GLN A 545 -11.71 -11.09 -15.97
C GLN A 545 -11.86 -9.58 -15.74
N LYS A 546 -10.90 -8.79 -16.24
CA LYS A 546 -10.89 -7.34 -16.03
C LYS A 546 -12.04 -6.67 -16.77
N ARG A 547 -12.77 -5.79 -16.07
CA ARG A 547 -13.86 -4.99 -16.64
C ARG A 547 -13.29 -3.83 -17.47
N GLU A 548 -14.08 -3.33 -18.42
CA GLU A 548 -13.71 -2.13 -19.21
C GLU A 548 -13.56 -0.87 -18.36
N ARG A 549 -14.32 -0.78 -17.27
CA ARG A 549 -14.28 0.33 -16.34
C ARG A 549 -14.55 -0.16 -14.93
N LYS A 550 -14.08 0.62 -13.97
CA LYS A 550 -14.46 0.47 -12.57
C LYS A 550 -15.98 0.66 -12.45
N ILE A 551 -16.65 -0.23 -11.74
CA ILE A 551 -18.05 -0.11 -11.38
C ILE A 551 -18.20 -0.31 -9.87
N ASP A 552 -19.09 0.43 -9.25
CA ASP A 552 -19.39 0.26 -7.83
C ASP A 552 -20.42 -0.86 -7.69
N ILE A 553 -19.94 -2.08 -7.43
CA ILE A 553 -20.76 -3.29 -7.27
C ILE A 553 -20.27 -4.11 -6.08
N GLU A 554 -21.21 -4.74 -5.40
CA GLU A 554 -20.94 -5.72 -4.34
C GLU A 554 -21.69 -7.03 -4.67
N PRO A 555 -21.15 -7.88 -5.55
CA PRO A 555 -21.71 -9.20 -5.81
C PRO A 555 -21.56 -10.13 -4.59
N ASP A 556 -22.38 -11.18 -4.51
CA ASP A 556 -22.48 -12.04 -3.32
C ASP A 556 -21.14 -12.63 -2.84
N TRP A 557 -20.22 -12.94 -3.75
CA TRP A 557 -18.88 -13.45 -3.43
C TRP A 557 -17.98 -12.44 -2.69
N VAL A 558 -18.35 -11.16 -2.60
CA VAL A 558 -17.68 -10.19 -1.72
C VAL A 558 -17.89 -10.54 -0.24
N HIS A 559 -18.92 -11.32 0.07
CA HIS A 559 -19.29 -11.72 1.42
C HIS A 559 -18.87 -13.17 1.73
N LEU A 560 -19.05 -13.54 3.00
CA LEU A 560 -18.88 -14.91 3.48
C LEU A 560 -20.24 -15.61 3.55
N GLY A 561 -20.23 -16.89 3.23
CA GLY A 561 -21.30 -17.85 3.48
C GLY A 561 -20.85 -18.92 4.48
N VAL A 562 -21.66 -19.96 4.62
CA VAL A 562 -21.40 -21.06 5.56
C VAL A 562 -21.61 -22.39 4.84
N THR A 563 -20.67 -23.31 5.02
CA THR A 563 -20.80 -24.70 4.51
C THR A 563 -21.87 -25.49 5.27
N GLU A 564 -22.27 -26.65 4.76
CA GLU A 564 -23.23 -27.54 5.45
C GLU A 564 -22.78 -27.93 6.87
N ASN A 565 -21.46 -27.94 7.13
CA ASN A 565 -20.88 -28.29 8.42
C ASN A 565 -20.67 -27.09 9.36
N GLY A 566 -21.21 -25.90 9.01
CA GLY A 566 -21.10 -24.71 9.85
C GLY A 566 -19.80 -23.93 9.73
N ILE A 567 -18.89 -24.31 8.82
CA ILE A 567 -17.61 -23.62 8.62
C ILE A 567 -17.81 -22.41 7.70
N ALA A 568 -17.35 -21.24 8.13
CA ALA A 568 -17.35 -20.01 7.34
C ALA A 568 -16.40 -20.12 6.14
N VAL A 569 -16.90 -19.78 4.96
CA VAL A 569 -16.14 -19.74 3.69
C VAL A 569 -16.66 -18.59 2.85
N ASN A 570 -15.95 -18.19 1.79
CA ASN A 570 -16.50 -17.26 0.82
C ASN A 570 -17.85 -17.73 0.26
N SER A 571 -18.82 -16.81 0.07
CA SER A 571 -20.16 -17.16 -0.44
C SER A 571 -20.11 -17.92 -1.76
N TYR A 572 -19.13 -17.65 -2.63
CA TYR A 572 -18.92 -18.41 -3.85
C TYR A 572 -18.76 -19.91 -3.59
N PHE A 573 -17.95 -20.30 -2.61
CA PHE A 573 -17.73 -21.72 -2.29
C PHE A 573 -18.90 -22.34 -1.50
N ALA A 574 -19.64 -21.53 -0.72
CA ALA A 574 -20.86 -22.00 -0.07
C ALA A 574 -21.94 -22.35 -1.10
N GLU A 575 -22.05 -21.56 -2.17
CA GLU A 575 -23.01 -21.76 -3.26
C GLU A 575 -22.54 -22.79 -4.30
N HIS A 576 -21.23 -22.96 -4.45
CA HIS A 576 -20.57 -23.89 -5.37
C HIS A 576 -19.68 -24.90 -4.63
N PRO A 577 -20.24 -25.80 -3.79
CA PRO A 577 -19.43 -26.78 -3.07
C PRO A 577 -18.66 -27.73 -4.00
N GLU A 578 -19.14 -27.94 -5.24
CA GLU A 578 -18.44 -28.70 -6.27
C GLU A 578 -17.12 -28.07 -6.74
N MET A 579 -16.89 -26.79 -6.43
CA MET A 579 -15.66 -26.07 -6.74
C MET A 579 -14.61 -26.16 -5.62
N MET A 580 -14.93 -26.86 -4.52
CA MET A 580 -13.96 -27.27 -3.51
C MET A 580 -13.52 -28.72 -3.78
N LEU A 581 -12.23 -28.92 -4.05
CA LEU A 581 -11.64 -30.25 -4.32
C LEU A 581 -11.38 -31.06 -3.03
N GLY A 582 -12.34 -31.02 -2.12
CA GLY A 582 -12.28 -31.59 -0.78
C GLY A 582 -13.42 -31.04 0.08
N SER A 583 -13.35 -31.30 1.38
CA SER A 583 -14.30 -30.78 2.37
C SER A 583 -13.58 -29.91 3.38
N MET A 584 -14.18 -28.77 3.72
CA MET A 584 -13.65 -27.94 4.79
C MET A 584 -13.81 -28.68 6.13
N LYS A 585 -12.73 -28.71 6.90
CA LYS A 585 -12.66 -29.27 8.25
C LYS A 585 -11.83 -28.34 9.13
N TYR A 586 -12.09 -28.37 10.43
CA TYR A 586 -11.17 -27.81 11.41
C TYR A 586 -9.92 -28.69 11.48
N ASP A 587 -8.74 -28.08 11.38
CA ASP A 587 -7.48 -28.81 11.47
C ASP A 587 -7.14 -29.08 12.94
N THR A 588 -7.44 -30.30 13.38
CA THR A 588 -7.16 -30.71 14.76
C THR A 588 -5.73 -31.22 14.98
N ARG A 589 -4.88 -31.24 13.93
CA ARG A 589 -3.51 -31.80 14.01
C ARG A 589 -2.50 -30.80 14.55
N ILE A 590 -2.61 -29.54 14.15
CA ILE A 590 -1.66 -28.49 14.51
C ILE A 590 -2.05 -27.83 15.85
N TYR A 591 -3.36 -27.76 16.15
CA TYR A 591 -3.90 -26.92 17.23
C TYR A 591 -4.84 -27.66 18.20
N GLY A 592 -4.82 -29.00 18.21
CA GLY A 592 -5.62 -29.82 19.13
C GLY A 592 -7.12 -29.89 18.78
N GLN A 593 -7.95 -30.41 19.69
CA GLN A 593 -9.39 -30.64 19.42
C GLN A 593 -10.22 -29.36 19.29
N ASP A 594 -9.72 -28.22 19.77
CA ASP A 594 -10.43 -26.92 19.81
C ASP A 594 -9.96 -25.93 18.72
N SER A 595 -9.19 -26.41 17.73
CA SER A 595 -8.72 -25.62 16.60
C SER A 595 -9.86 -24.98 15.79
N ARG A 596 -9.74 -23.68 15.52
CA ARG A 596 -10.61 -22.98 14.57
C ARG A 596 -9.93 -22.69 13.23
N TYR A 597 -8.70 -23.18 13.05
CA TYR A 597 -8.06 -23.14 11.74
C TYR A 597 -8.71 -24.16 10.82
N THR A 598 -9.12 -23.72 9.63
CA THR A 598 -9.85 -24.58 8.69
C THR A 598 -8.96 -25.00 7.54
N VAL A 599 -9.02 -26.25 7.14
CA VAL A 599 -8.35 -26.80 5.97
C VAL A 599 -9.32 -27.51 5.05
N CYS A 600 -9.09 -27.43 3.74
CA CYS A 600 -9.77 -28.28 2.78
C CYS A 600 -9.08 -29.63 2.75
N VAL A 601 -9.76 -30.68 3.21
CA VAL A 601 -9.23 -32.05 3.24
C VAL A 601 -9.90 -32.89 2.18
N ASN A 602 -9.10 -33.59 1.39
CA ASN A 602 -9.57 -34.65 0.53
C ASN A 602 -9.16 -36.01 1.11
N ASP A 603 -10.16 -36.82 1.50
CA ASP A 603 -9.93 -38.13 2.12
C ASP A 603 -9.83 -39.27 1.08
N ASP A 604 -9.91 -38.97 -0.22
CA ASP A 604 -9.78 -40.00 -1.26
C ASP A 604 -8.31 -40.42 -1.42
N GLU A 605 -8.01 -41.66 -1.03
CA GLU A 605 -6.67 -42.25 -1.16
C GLU A 605 -6.20 -42.34 -2.64
N ASN A 606 -7.12 -42.30 -3.60
CA ASN A 606 -6.82 -42.30 -5.03
C ASN A 606 -7.03 -40.91 -5.67
N PHE A 607 -7.03 -39.84 -4.87
CA PHE A 607 -7.25 -38.49 -5.36
C PHE A 607 -6.24 -38.11 -6.45
N ASN A 608 -6.76 -37.85 -7.66
CA ASN A 608 -5.99 -37.35 -8.77
C ASN A 608 -6.29 -35.86 -8.98
N ILE A 609 -5.34 -35.00 -8.61
CA ILE A 609 -5.50 -33.55 -8.69
C ILE A 609 -5.73 -33.06 -10.13
N TYR A 610 -5.08 -33.68 -11.11
CA TYR A 610 -5.22 -33.32 -12.53
C TYR A 610 -6.65 -33.56 -13.02
N GLU A 611 -7.22 -34.74 -12.74
CA GLU A 611 -8.59 -35.08 -13.13
C GLU A 611 -9.62 -34.21 -12.40
N ALA A 612 -9.45 -34.05 -11.08
CA ALA A 612 -10.35 -33.27 -10.25
C ALA A 612 -10.37 -31.79 -10.65
N LEU A 613 -9.19 -31.20 -10.92
CA LEU A 613 -9.07 -29.81 -11.32
C LEU A 613 -9.65 -29.55 -12.71
N ASN A 614 -9.39 -30.42 -13.70
CA ASN A 614 -10.02 -30.30 -15.03
C ASN A 614 -11.55 -30.44 -14.96
N LYS A 615 -12.07 -31.31 -14.09
CA LYS A 615 -13.51 -31.43 -13.87
C LYS A 615 -14.11 -30.13 -13.30
N ALA A 616 -13.47 -29.52 -12.31
CA ALA A 616 -13.91 -28.25 -11.74
C ALA A 616 -13.81 -27.10 -12.75
N ILE A 617 -12.71 -27.02 -13.52
CA ILE A 617 -12.55 -26.05 -14.62
C ILE A 617 -13.68 -26.18 -15.64
N GLY A 618 -14.14 -27.41 -15.94
CA GLY A 618 -15.25 -27.67 -16.84
C GLY A 618 -16.59 -27.02 -16.42
N ASN A 619 -16.75 -26.67 -15.14
CA ASN A 619 -17.93 -25.96 -14.63
C ASN A 619 -17.84 -24.44 -14.82
N ILE A 620 -16.66 -23.90 -15.11
CA ILE A 620 -16.44 -22.46 -15.28
C ILE A 620 -16.82 -22.05 -16.71
N LYS A 621 -17.71 -21.07 -16.82
CA LYS A 621 -18.13 -20.50 -18.11
C LYS A 621 -17.52 -19.11 -18.28
N ALA A 622 -16.38 -19.06 -18.94
CA ALA A 622 -15.74 -17.81 -19.33
C ALA A 622 -15.63 -17.71 -20.85
N GLN A 623 -15.63 -16.48 -21.35
CA GLN A 623 -15.21 -16.18 -22.72
C GLN A 623 -14.28 -14.97 -22.71
N MET A 624 -13.03 -15.21 -23.09
CA MET A 624 -12.13 -14.17 -23.54
C MET A 624 -12.53 -13.83 -24.97
N THR A 625 -13.04 -12.64 -25.18
CA THR A 625 -13.17 -12.11 -26.53
C THR A 625 -11.77 -11.87 -27.07
N ASP A 626 -11.50 -12.43 -28.25
CA ASP A 626 -10.50 -11.85 -29.15
C ASP A 626 -10.98 -10.41 -29.35
N PHE A 627 -10.38 -9.46 -28.62
CA PHE A 627 -10.45 -8.10 -29.08
C PHE A 627 -9.76 -8.16 -30.44
N GLU A 628 -10.42 -7.68 -31.50
CA GLU A 628 -9.75 -7.47 -32.77
C GLU A 628 -8.51 -6.61 -32.46
N ARG A 629 -7.35 -7.26 -32.28
CA ARG A 629 -6.17 -6.81 -32.98
C ARG A 629 -6.68 -6.70 -34.39
N VAL A 630 -6.96 -5.47 -34.84
CA VAL A 630 -7.08 -5.18 -36.26
C VAL A 630 -5.93 -5.97 -36.85
N ALA A 631 -6.29 -7.00 -37.61
CA ALA A 631 -5.31 -7.92 -38.12
C ALA A 631 -4.39 -7.09 -38.99
N ASP A 632 -3.21 -6.75 -38.48
CA ASP A 632 -2.06 -6.35 -39.28
C ASP A 632 -1.49 -7.61 -39.97
N GLU A 633 -2.39 -8.41 -40.54
CA GLU A 633 -2.11 -9.33 -41.64
C GLU A 633 -2.48 -8.59 -42.94
N ALA A 634 -1.83 -7.46 -43.16
CA ALA A 634 -1.58 -6.92 -44.48
C ALA A 634 -0.21 -6.25 -44.45
N GLU A 635 0.75 -6.86 -45.13
CA GLU A 635 2.11 -6.38 -45.34
C GLU A 635 2.22 -4.85 -45.44
N GLN A 636 2.71 -4.21 -44.38
CA GLN A 636 3.70 -3.15 -44.47
C GLN A 636 4.68 -3.41 -43.34
N THR A 637 5.95 -3.62 -43.70
CA THR A 637 7.06 -3.65 -42.76
C THR A 637 7.14 -2.29 -42.06
N GLU A 638 6.39 -2.12 -40.97
CA GLU A 638 6.55 -0.98 -40.10
C GLU A 638 7.98 -1.03 -39.55
N GLU A 639 8.71 0.07 -39.73
CA GLU A 639 10.04 0.24 -39.17
C GLU A 639 9.86 0.33 -37.66
N VAL A 640 10.08 -0.79 -36.96
CA VAL A 640 10.00 -0.90 -35.49
C VAL A 640 11.39 -0.72 -34.92
N ILE A 641 11.52 0.21 -33.98
CA ILE A 641 12.75 0.41 -33.20
C ILE A 641 12.49 0.09 -31.72
N PRO A 642 13.53 -0.28 -30.94
CA PRO A 642 13.39 -0.42 -29.49
C PRO A 642 12.81 0.86 -28.88
N ALA A 643 11.90 0.71 -27.92
CA ALA A 643 11.34 1.87 -27.24
C ALA A 643 12.41 2.63 -26.44
N ASP A 644 12.45 3.94 -26.62
CA ASP A 644 13.22 4.84 -25.78
C ASP A 644 12.64 4.84 -24.35
N PRO A 645 13.45 4.55 -23.31
CA PRO A 645 12.99 4.57 -21.92
C PRO A 645 12.34 5.90 -21.51
N ASP A 646 12.78 7.02 -22.09
CA ASP A 646 12.35 8.36 -21.73
C ASP A 646 11.01 8.74 -22.40
N VAL A 647 10.55 7.97 -23.39
CA VAL A 647 9.28 8.22 -24.10
C VAL A 647 8.16 7.46 -23.41
N ARG A 648 7.14 8.11 -22.86
CA ARG A 648 6.04 7.41 -22.16
C ARG A 648 5.29 6.42 -23.06
N ASN A 649 4.83 5.29 -22.50
CA ASN A 649 4.09 4.29 -23.28
C ASN A 649 2.74 4.83 -23.80
N TYR A 650 2.30 4.36 -24.96
CA TYR A 650 1.07 4.79 -25.67
C TYR A 650 1.07 6.28 -26.02
N THR A 651 2.26 6.80 -26.36
CA THR A 651 2.41 8.19 -26.80
C THR A 651 3.12 8.27 -28.16
N TYR A 652 2.79 9.32 -28.91
CA TYR A 652 3.54 9.71 -30.09
C TYR A 652 4.88 10.34 -29.70
N THR A 653 5.92 10.16 -30.50
CA THR A 653 7.20 10.86 -30.37
C THR A 653 7.88 10.99 -31.73
N PHE A 654 8.86 11.87 -31.84
CA PHE A 654 9.67 12.02 -33.05
C PHE A 654 11.09 11.54 -32.82
N PHE A 655 11.47 10.47 -33.52
CA PHE A 655 12.83 9.93 -33.49
C PHE A 655 13.46 10.07 -34.88
N GLU A 656 14.64 10.69 -34.95
CA GLU A 656 15.33 11.06 -36.21
C GLU A 656 14.42 11.79 -37.23
N GLY A 657 13.50 12.62 -36.73
CA GLY A 657 12.58 13.41 -37.54
C GLY A 657 11.33 12.66 -38.04
N LYS A 658 11.25 11.33 -37.84
CA LYS A 658 10.09 10.50 -38.20
C LYS A 658 9.14 10.34 -37.02
N LEU A 659 7.84 10.25 -37.30
CA LEU A 659 6.81 9.99 -36.29
C LEU A 659 6.78 8.52 -35.89
N TYR A 660 6.89 8.29 -34.58
CA TYR A 660 6.70 6.99 -33.96
C TYR A 660 5.57 7.06 -32.93
N TYR A 661 5.00 5.90 -32.63
CA TYR A 661 4.09 5.71 -31.52
C TYR A 661 4.63 4.57 -30.66
N ARG A 662 4.82 4.81 -29.36
CA ARG A 662 5.35 3.81 -28.45
C ARG A 662 4.24 2.83 -28.09
N GLU A 663 4.44 1.57 -28.46
CA GLU A 663 3.63 0.42 -28.05
C GLU A 663 4.52 -0.50 -27.20
N ASN A 664 4.57 -0.17 -25.93
CA ASN A 664 5.23 -0.90 -24.85
C ASN A 664 6.76 -0.85 -24.94
N SER A 665 7.39 -1.93 -25.38
CA SER A 665 8.84 -2.03 -25.56
C SER A 665 9.29 -1.70 -26.99
N GLU A 666 8.34 -1.39 -27.86
CA GLU A 666 8.57 -1.13 -29.28
C GLU A 666 8.04 0.28 -29.61
N MET A 667 8.78 1.01 -30.44
CA MET A 667 8.32 2.25 -31.06
C MET A 667 8.04 1.96 -32.53
N VAL A 668 6.78 2.13 -32.89
CA VAL A 668 6.25 1.78 -34.21
C VAL A 668 6.14 3.03 -35.05
N LYS A 669 6.83 3.07 -36.21
CA LYS A 669 6.73 4.20 -37.13
C LYS A 669 5.28 4.34 -37.61
N LYS A 670 4.69 5.54 -37.47
CA LYS A 670 3.33 5.82 -37.97
C LYS A 670 3.39 6.69 -39.22
N GLU A 671 2.74 6.23 -40.29
CA GLU A 671 2.54 7.03 -41.50
C GLU A 671 1.17 7.70 -41.46
N VAL A 672 1.17 9.03 -41.44
CA VAL A 672 -0.05 9.86 -41.43
C VAL A 672 0.06 10.93 -42.51
N SER A 673 -1.05 11.60 -42.84
CA SER A 673 -1.01 12.74 -43.77
C SER A 673 -0.09 13.84 -43.22
N GLN A 674 0.58 14.59 -44.09
CA GLN A 674 1.49 15.68 -43.69
C GLN A 674 0.85 16.66 -42.69
N THR A 675 -0.41 17.06 -42.92
CA THR A 675 -1.13 17.97 -42.00
C THR A 675 -1.47 17.32 -40.66
N ALA A 676 -1.61 15.99 -40.59
CA ALA A 676 -1.79 15.29 -39.32
C ALA A 676 -0.47 15.17 -38.56
N GLU A 677 0.64 14.86 -39.26
CA GLU A 677 1.97 14.81 -38.66
C GLU A 677 2.37 16.16 -38.06
N GLU A 678 2.15 17.26 -38.79
CA GLU A 678 2.45 18.62 -38.30
C GLU A 678 1.59 18.99 -37.07
N ARG A 679 0.33 18.53 -37.01
CA ARG A 679 -0.51 18.69 -35.80
C ARG A 679 0.04 17.90 -34.62
N ILE A 680 0.36 16.62 -34.84
CA ILE A 680 0.90 15.72 -33.81
C ILE A 680 2.22 16.30 -33.27
N ARG A 681 3.08 16.81 -34.15
CA ARG A 681 4.35 17.44 -33.78
C ARG A 681 4.16 18.64 -32.87
N SER A 682 3.22 19.53 -33.18
CA SER A 682 2.94 20.68 -32.31
C SER A 682 2.29 20.29 -30.99
N LEU A 683 1.42 19.27 -30.98
CA LEU A 683 0.78 18.78 -29.75
C LEU A 683 1.76 18.05 -28.83
N ASP A 684 2.67 17.26 -29.39
CA ASP A 684 3.78 16.64 -28.66
C ASP A 684 4.67 17.70 -27.98
N GLU A 685 5.03 18.77 -28.71
CA GLU A 685 5.81 19.87 -28.13
C GLU A 685 5.08 20.54 -26.96
N ILE A 686 3.77 20.83 -27.10
CA ILE A 686 2.96 21.40 -26.01
C ILE A 686 2.90 20.42 -24.82
N ARG A 687 2.77 19.12 -25.08
CA ARG A 687 2.72 18.09 -24.04
C ARG A 687 4.02 18.02 -23.25
N GLN A 688 5.16 18.00 -23.93
CA GLN A 688 6.48 17.95 -23.27
C GLN A 688 6.65 19.15 -22.33
N ILE A 689 6.33 20.35 -22.81
CA ILE A 689 6.37 21.57 -21.97
C ILE A 689 5.40 21.48 -20.80
N THR A 690 4.20 20.93 -21.02
CA THR A 690 3.20 20.77 -19.96
C THR A 690 3.66 19.79 -18.88
N ARG A 691 4.32 18.69 -19.26
CA ARG A 691 4.90 17.71 -18.33
C ARG A 691 6.05 18.32 -17.55
N GLU A 692 6.99 18.98 -18.21
CA GLU A 692 8.08 19.71 -17.55
C GLU A 692 7.54 20.74 -16.53
N LEU A 693 6.47 21.45 -16.88
CA LEU A 693 5.84 22.42 -15.99
C LEU A 693 5.24 21.75 -14.74
N ILE A 694 4.71 20.53 -14.86
CA ILE A 694 4.21 19.75 -13.71
C ILE A 694 5.38 19.32 -12.83
N ASP A 695 6.43 18.77 -13.44
CA ASP A 695 7.58 18.22 -12.73
C ASP A 695 8.29 19.30 -11.89
N ILE A 696 8.58 20.46 -12.48
CA ILE A 696 9.24 21.55 -11.73
C ILE A 696 8.37 22.06 -10.56
N GLN A 697 7.04 22.05 -10.69
CA GLN A 697 6.15 22.49 -9.61
C GLN A 697 6.08 21.46 -8.48
N MET A 698 6.21 20.16 -8.80
CA MET A 698 6.28 19.10 -7.81
C MET A 698 7.59 19.17 -6.99
N ASP A 699 8.68 19.57 -7.64
CA ASP A 699 10.02 19.62 -7.03
C ASP A 699 10.34 20.95 -6.30
N GLY A 700 9.43 21.93 -6.34
CA GLY A 700 9.61 23.22 -5.65
C GLY A 700 10.34 24.28 -6.47
N CYS A 701 9.90 24.50 -7.72
CA CYS A 701 10.46 25.49 -8.63
C CYS A 701 10.50 26.93 -8.10
N SER A 702 11.50 27.69 -8.58
CA SER A 702 11.54 29.15 -8.42
C SER A 702 10.48 29.87 -9.27
N GLU A 703 10.16 31.12 -8.90
CA GLU A 703 9.26 31.97 -9.70
C GLU A 703 9.79 32.21 -11.12
N GLU A 704 11.12 32.29 -11.30
CA GLU A 704 11.77 32.50 -12.60
C GLU A 704 11.59 31.28 -13.51
N GLU A 705 11.88 30.07 -13.02
CA GLU A 705 11.70 28.82 -13.76
C GLU A 705 10.25 28.58 -14.16
N LEU A 706 9.31 28.83 -13.23
CA LEU A 706 7.88 28.72 -13.50
C LEU A 706 7.45 29.70 -14.59
N SER A 707 7.84 30.97 -14.47
CA SER A 707 7.49 32.03 -15.42
C SER A 707 8.02 31.75 -16.83
N ASP A 708 9.25 31.26 -16.94
CA ASP A 708 9.87 30.96 -18.24
C ASP A 708 9.20 29.77 -18.94
N LYS A 709 8.87 28.71 -18.20
CA LYS A 709 8.12 27.56 -18.77
C LYS A 709 6.69 27.93 -19.12
N GLN A 710 6.00 28.72 -18.31
CA GLN A 710 4.66 29.24 -18.63
C GLN A 710 4.68 30.12 -19.88
N ARG A 711 5.71 30.97 -20.04
CA ARG A 711 5.87 31.79 -21.25
C ARG A 711 6.08 30.92 -22.48
N LEU A 712 6.91 29.89 -22.37
CA LEU A 712 7.14 28.93 -23.44
C LEU A 712 5.85 28.20 -23.84
N LEU A 713 5.09 27.71 -22.85
CA LEU A 713 3.79 27.07 -23.05
C LEU A 713 2.82 28.00 -23.77
N ASN A 714 2.72 29.26 -23.33
CA ASN A 714 1.89 30.28 -23.96
C ASN A 714 2.25 30.49 -25.44
N VAL A 715 3.53 30.68 -25.75
CA VAL A 715 4.01 30.92 -27.13
C VAL A 715 3.68 29.74 -28.04
N LYS A 716 3.92 28.50 -27.58
CA LYS A 716 3.67 27.29 -28.37
C LYS A 716 2.19 27.02 -28.56
N TYR A 717 1.40 27.18 -27.51
CA TYR A 717 -0.05 27.06 -27.57
C TYR A 717 -0.67 28.10 -28.50
N ASP A 718 -0.29 29.38 -28.40
CA ASP A 718 -0.87 30.44 -29.24
C ASP A 718 -0.53 30.26 -30.72
N ALA A 719 0.68 29.80 -31.02
CA ALA A 719 1.08 29.43 -32.38
C ALA A 719 0.24 28.26 -32.90
N PHE A 720 0.03 27.22 -32.09
CA PHE A 720 -0.80 26.06 -32.44
C PHE A 720 -2.24 26.47 -32.70
N VAL A 721 -2.88 27.21 -31.79
CA VAL A 721 -4.28 27.63 -31.92
C VAL A 721 -4.49 28.52 -33.13
N LYS A 722 -3.55 29.43 -33.42
CA LYS A 722 -3.61 30.28 -34.62
C LYS A 722 -3.61 29.48 -35.93
N GLN A 723 -2.92 28.34 -35.95
CA GLN A 723 -2.76 27.53 -37.16
C GLN A 723 -3.79 26.40 -37.28
N TYR A 724 -4.12 25.73 -36.17
CA TYR A 724 -4.92 24.50 -36.15
C TYR A 724 -6.21 24.61 -35.31
N GLY A 725 -6.46 25.74 -34.66
CA GLY A 725 -7.58 25.92 -33.72
C GLY A 725 -7.32 25.24 -32.37
N ALA A 726 -8.35 25.23 -31.52
CA ALA A 726 -8.29 24.66 -30.17
C ALA A 726 -7.85 23.18 -30.17
N ILE A 727 -7.12 22.75 -29.14
CA ILE A 727 -6.71 21.37 -28.90
C ILE A 727 -7.93 20.43 -28.85
N THR A 728 -9.01 20.90 -28.23
CA THR A 728 -10.30 20.20 -28.12
C THR A 728 -11.12 20.17 -29.42
N SER A 729 -10.66 20.86 -30.48
CA SER A 729 -11.36 20.84 -31.78
C SER A 729 -11.34 19.45 -32.41
N LYS A 730 -12.39 19.15 -33.19
CA LYS A 730 -12.60 17.81 -33.78
C LYS A 730 -11.40 17.30 -34.58
N ALA A 731 -10.73 18.15 -35.36
CA ALA A 731 -9.60 17.74 -36.20
C ALA A 731 -8.36 17.40 -35.37
N ASN A 732 -8.07 18.19 -34.34
CA ASN A 732 -6.93 17.96 -33.45
C ASN A 732 -7.16 16.73 -32.56
N ARG A 733 -8.41 16.55 -32.08
CA ARG A 733 -8.84 15.32 -31.42
C ARG A 733 -8.61 14.09 -32.29
N ILE A 734 -9.03 14.10 -33.55
CA ILE A 734 -8.84 12.94 -34.44
C ILE A 734 -7.35 12.64 -34.64
N ALA A 735 -6.50 13.66 -34.70
CA ALA A 735 -5.06 13.48 -34.93
C ALA A 735 -4.31 12.94 -33.70
N PHE A 736 -4.80 13.17 -32.48
CA PHE A 736 -4.03 12.92 -31.24
C PHE A 736 -4.76 12.10 -30.18
N ARG A 737 -6.00 11.66 -30.42
CA ARG A 737 -6.84 10.92 -29.44
C ARG A 737 -6.24 9.62 -28.93
N ASP A 738 -5.35 9.00 -29.70
CA ASP A 738 -4.75 7.71 -29.36
C ASP A 738 -3.53 7.91 -28.42
N ASP A 739 -3.13 9.15 -28.18
CA ASP A 739 -2.08 9.51 -27.23
C ASP A 739 -2.59 9.51 -25.78
N SER A 740 -1.89 8.83 -24.87
CA SER A 740 -2.31 8.73 -23.46
C SER A 740 -2.43 10.07 -22.75
N ASP A 741 -1.68 11.09 -23.21
CA ASP A 741 -1.65 12.42 -22.61
C ASP A 741 -2.60 13.40 -23.29
N TYR A 742 -3.42 12.96 -24.25
CA TYR A 742 -4.43 13.82 -24.85
C TYR A 742 -5.41 14.43 -23.82
N PRO A 743 -5.89 13.70 -22.78
CA PRO A 743 -6.73 14.30 -21.73
C PRO A 743 -6.00 15.40 -20.93
N LEU A 744 -4.70 15.25 -20.71
CA LEU A 744 -3.88 16.29 -20.06
C LEU A 744 -3.79 17.53 -20.95
N LEU A 745 -3.58 17.37 -22.26
CA LEU A 745 -3.60 18.52 -23.17
C LEU A 745 -4.97 19.19 -23.23
N CYS A 746 -6.06 18.44 -23.07
CA CYS A 746 -7.41 19.02 -22.99
C CYS A 746 -7.60 19.87 -21.73
N SER A 747 -6.92 19.58 -20.62
CA SER A 747 -7.04 20.38 -19.38
C SER A 747 -6.40 21.77 -19.48
N LEU A 748 -5.62 22.04 -20.54
CA LEU A 748 -5.14 23.37 -20.88
C LEU A 748 -6.27 24.29 -21.38
N GLU A 749 -7.43 23.74 -21.73
CA GLU A 749 -8.54 24.45 -22.35
C GLU A 749 -9.81 24.37 -21.49
N GLU A 750 -10.30 25.52 -21.08
CA GLU A 750 -11.63 25.67 -20.48
C GLU A 750 -12.64 25.98 -21.58
N VAL A 751 -13.58 25.05 -21.81
CA VAL A 751 -14.64 25.19 -22.81
C VAL A 751 -15.94 25.55 -22.11
N ASN A 752 -16.52 26.71 -22.44
CA ASN A 752 -17.81 27.12 -21.87
C ASN A 752 -19.00 26.46 -22.59
N GLU A 753 -20.22 26.67 -22.07
CA GLU A 753 -21.45 26.09 -22.63
C GLU A 753 -21.74 26.51 -24.08
N ASP A 754 -21.22 27.66 -24.51
CA ASP A 754 -21.35 28.19 -25.88
C ASP A 754 -20.26 27.66 -26.84
N GLY A 755 -19.31 26.86 -26.33
CA GLY A 755 -18.19 26.30 -27.10
C GLY A 755 -17.02 27.26 -27.31
N GLU A 756 -16.97 28.38 -26.59
CA GLU A 756 -15.80 29.26 -26.55
C GLU A 756 -14.71 28.63 -25.67
N VAL A 757 -13.47 28.70 -26.15
CA VAL A 757 -12.31 28.09 -25.50
C VAL A 757 -11.43 29.16 -24.88
N LYS A 758 -11.06 28.97 -23.60
CA LYS A 758 -10.14 29.82 -22.85
C LYS A 758 -8.96 29.01 -22.32
N LYS A 759 -7.82 29.67 -22.11
CA LYS A 759 -6.64 29.06 -21.47
C LYS A 759 -6.93 28.80 -19.99
N ALA A 760 -6.51 27.63 -19.51
CA ALA A 760 -6.60 27.26 -18.10
C ALA A 760 -5.58 28.01 -17.21
N ASP A 761 -5.75 27.90 -15.90
CA ASP A 761 -4.91 28.52 -14.88
C ASP A 761 -3.41 28.17 -14.97
N MET A 762 -3.07 27.00 -15.51
CA MET A 762 -1.69 26.51 -15.65
C MET A 762 -0.81 27.41 -16.54
N PHE A 763 -1.41 28.24 -17.39
CA PHE A 763 -0.70 29.23 -18.20
C PHE A 763 -0.23 30.47 -17.42
N TYR A 764 -0.73 30.68 -16.21
CA TYR A 764 -0.63 31.97 -15.51
C TYR A 764 -0.18 31.89 -14.06
N LYS A 765 -0.41 30.77 -13.37
CA LYS A 765 -0.06 30.61 -11.96
C LYS A 765 0.35 29.18 -11.63
N GLN A 766 1.05 29.03 -10.50
CA GLN A 766 1.35 27.73 -9.92
C GLN A 766 0.03 27.03 -9.57
N THR A 767 -0.10 25.78 -10.00
CA THR A 767 -1.29 24.93 -9.77
C THR A 767 -0.97 23.71 -8.91
N ILE A 768 0.31 23.41 -8.69
CA ILE A 768 0.80 22.26 -7.90
C ILE A 768 1.75 22.77 -6.80
N LYS A 769 1.52 22.37 -5.54
CA LYS A 769 2.41 22.67 -4.41
C LYS A 769 3.42 21.54 -4.20
N ALA A 770 4.68 21.89 -3.96
CA ALA A 770 5.74 20.93 -3.65
C ALA A 770 5.48 20.22 -2.31
N LYS A 771 5.94 18.96 -2.20
CA LYS A 771 5.87 18.18 -0.95
C LYS A 771 6.96 18.68 0.00
N THR A 772 6.58 19.18 1.18
CA THR A 772 7.53 19.51 2.25
C THR A 772 8.01 18.24 2.96
N VAL A 773 9.31 18.02 3.00
CA VAL A 773 9.96 16.99 3.83
C VAL A 773 10.18 17.58 5.23
N ILE A 774 9.86 16.82 6.27
CA ILE A 774 10.04 17.26 7.66
C ILE A 774 11.43 16.78 8.11
N ASP A 775 12.36 17.72 8.26
CA ASP A 775 13.76 17.43 8.57
C ASP A 775 14.04 17.38 10.09
N ARG A 776 13.17 18.00 10.90
CA ARG A 776 13.31 18.04 12.36
C ARG A 776 11.96 18.28 13.05
N VAL A 777 11.77 17.65 14.20
CA VAL A 777 10.66 17.86 15.14
C VAL A 777 11.19 17.96 16.57
N GLU A 778 10.44 18.59 17.46
CA GLU A 778 10.94 18.91 18.80
C GLU A 778 10.37 17.99 19.89
N THR A 779 9.47 17.07 19.53
CA THR A 779 8.91 16.08 20.45
C THR A 779 8.83 14.68 19.84
N ALA A 780 8.94 13.66 20.68
CA ALA A 780 8.76 12.27 20.29
C ALA A 780 7.39 12.01 19.63
N VAL A 781 6.34 12.69 20.08
CA VAL A 781 4.97 12.56 19.56
C VAL A 781 4.85 13.14 18.15
N GLU A 782 5.51 14.26 17.87
CA GLU A 782 5.59 14.79 16.51
C GLU A 782 6.35 13.82 15.60
N ALA A 783 7.47 13.25 16.09
CA ALA A 783 8.22 12.26 15.33
C ALA A 783 7.36 11.04 14.99
N LEU A 784 6.57 10.57 15.95
CA LEU A 784 5.62 9.47 15.78
C LEU A 784 4.58 9.79 14.70
N ASN A 785 4.01 11.00 14.73
CA ASN A 785 3.00 11.42 13.74
C ASN A 785 3.58 11.49 12.32
N VAL A 786 4.80 12.02 12.17
CA VAL A 786 5.47 12.06 10.86
C VAL A 786 5.78 10.63 10.39
N SER A 787 6.24 9.77 11.29
CA SER A 787 6.53 8.37 11.03
C SER A 787 5.29 7.60 10.55
N VAL A 788 4.17 7.71 11.25
CA VAL A 788 2.90 7.07 10.86
C VAL A 788 2.34 7.66 9.56
N ASN A 789 2.48 8.96 9.33
CA ASN A 789 1.99 9.59 8.10
C ASN A 789 2.84 9.22 6.86
N GLU A 790 4.15 9.13 6.99
CA GLU A 790 5.06 8.81 5.88
C GLU A 790 5.18 7.30 5.62
N PHE A 791 5.15 6.46 6.67
CA PHE A 791 5.39 5.02 6.57
C PHE A 791 4.15 4.17 6.84
N GLY A 792 3.12 4.70 7.51
CA GLY A 792 1.92 3.94 7.89
C GLY A 792 2.13 2.99 9.07
N TYR A 793 3.25 3.11 9.80
CA TYR A 793 3.58 2.34 11.02
C TYR A 793 4.62 3.10 11.87
N VAL A 794 4.87 2.65 13.11
CA VAL A 794 5.88 3.25 13.99
C VAL A 794 7.29 2.84 13.55
N ASN A 795 8.04 3.75 12.95
CA ASN A 795 9.43 3.57 12.56
C ASN A 795 10.38 4.36 13.48
N LEU A 796 10.95 3.69 14.50
CA LEU A 796 11.83 4.33 15.49
C LEU A 796 13.13 4.87 14.89
N ALA A 797 13.73 4.18 13.92
CA ALA A 797 14.95 4.64 13.26
C ALA A 797 14.73 5.98 12.54
N TYR A 798 13.59 6.10 11.83
CA TYR A 798 13.22 7.35 11.19
C TYR A 798 12.90 8.44 12.22
N MET A 799 12.18 8.11 13.30
CA MET A 799 11.88 9.06 14.37
C MET A 799 13.15 9.64 14.98
N LEU A 800 14.14 8.80 15.29
CA LEU A 800 15.45 9.23 15.78
C LEU A 800 16.28 10.03 14.76
N SER A 801 15.92 9.99 13.47
CA SER A 801 16.57 10.82 12.44
C SER A 801 16.04 12.26 12.39
N ILE A 802 14.81 12.48 12.86
CA ILE A 802 14.16 13.80 12.88
C ILE A 802 13.97 14.35 14.30
N TYR A 803 14.21 13.54 15.34
CA TYR A 803 14.03 13.89 16.75
C TYR A 803 15.20 13.38 17.59
N GLU A 804 15.70 14.22 18.50
CA GLU A 804 16.84 13.93 19.38
C GLU A 804 16.36 13.82 20.85
N PRO A 805 16.27 12.61 21.43
CA PRO A 805 15.82 12.41 22.82
C PRO A 805 16.81 12.93 23.88
N ASP A 806 16.31 13.46 24.99
CA ASP A 806 17.16 13.96 26.10
C ASP A 806 17.63 12.82 27.02
N ILE A 807 18.85 12.35 26.75
CA ILE A 807 19.48 11.24 27.49
C ILE A 807 20.22 11.66 28.77
N THR A 808 20.11 12.92 29.22
CA THR A 808 20.91 13.46 30.34
C THR A 808 20.64 12.70 31.64
N ASN A 809 19.37 12.57 32.03
CA ASN A 809 18.98 11.84 33.25
C ASN A 809 19.36 10.35 33.18
N ALA A 810 19.17 9.73 32.01
CA ALA A 810 19.53 8.33 31.80
C ALA A 810 21.04 8.09 31.95
N LYS A 811 21.88 9.05 31.53
CA LYS A 811 23.35 9.01 31.75
C LYS A 811 23.72 9.17 33.22
N GLU A 812 23.08 10.07 33.94
CA GLU A 812 23.33 10.28 35.38
C GLU A 812 22.95 9.05 36.21
N GLU A 813 21.79 8.44 35.93
CA GLU A 813 21.39 7.19 36.60
C GLU A 813 22.36 6.03 36.35
N LEU A 814 22.86 5.91 35.11
CA LEU A 814 23.86 4.90 34.78
C LEU A 814 25.20 5.15 35.50
N ALA A 815 25.55 6.42 35.70
CA ALA A 815 26.74 6.82 36.46
C ALA A 815 26.61 6.48 37.96
N GLU A 816 25.46 6.75 38.56
CA GLU A 816 25.20 6.38 39.95
C GLU A 816 25.23 4.84 40.15
N LYS A 817 24.65 4.08 39.22
CA LYS A 817 24.64 2.60 39.26
C LYS A 817 26.02 1.97 39.08
N SER A 818 26.92 2.61 38.33
CA SER A 818 28.30 2.14 38.12
C SER A 818 29.30 2.67 39.16
N GLY A 819 28.89 3.61 40.02
CA GLY A 819 29.75 4.25 41.02
C GLY A 819 30.76 5.23 40.42
N GLN A 820 30.48 5.75 39.22
CA GLN A 820 31.28 6.72 38.48
C GLN A 820 30.54 8.06 38.37
N THR A 821 31.21 9.14 37.95
CA THR A 821 30.52 10.39 37.60
C THR A 821 30.12 10.38 36.12
N ALA A 822 29.06 11.11 35.73
CA ALA A 822 28.54 11.10 34.36
C ALA A 822 29.58 11.52 33.30
N ASP A 823 30.54 12.37 33.69
CA ASP A 823 31.66 12.81 32.86
C ASP A 823 32.78 11.74 32.69
N GLU A 824 32.79 10.70 33.52
CA GLU A 824 33.80 9.63 33.50
C GLU A 824 33.37 8.41 32.67
N ILE A 825 32.12 8.39 32.17
CA ILE A 825 31.57 7.28 31.37
C ILE A 825 31.67 7.61 29.88
N THR A 826 32.50 6.85 29.17
CA THR A 826 32.54 6.88 27.69
C THR A 826 31.56 5.85 27.13
N PHE A 827 30.54 6.31 26.40
CA PHE A 827 29.62 5.44 25.66
C PHE A 827 30.19 5.16 24.25
N SER A 828 30.01 3.94 23.73
CA SER A 828 30.16 3.69 22.29
C SER A 828 28.98 4.29 21.51
N ASP A 829 29.13 4.47 20.20
CA ASP A 829 28.05 4.98 19.34
C ASP A 829 26.80 4.07 19.41
N ASP A 830 27.00 2.75 19.46
CA ASP A 830 25.92 1.77 19.62
C ASP A 830 25.20 1.92 20.97
N ALA A 831 25.95 2.11 22.07
CA ALA A 831 25.38 2.30 23.39
C ALA A 831 24.60 3.63 23.49
N LEU A 832 25.07 4.67 22.78
CA LEU A 832 24.38 5.96 22.72
C LEU A 832 23.08 5.86 21.90
N ALA A 833 23.08 5.09 20.81
CA ALA A 833 21.90 4.82 20.00
C ALA A 833 20.84 4.02 20.77
N GLU A 834 21.25 2.98 21.52
CA GLU A 834 20.36 2.23 22.42
C GLU A 834 19.78 3.12 23.52
N LEU A 835 20.61 3.99 24.12
CA LEU A 835 20.15 4.92 25.16
C LEU A 835 19.13 5.92 24.64
N ARG A 836 19.36 6.50 23.45
CA ARG A 836 18.41 7.39 22.78
C ARG A 836 17.10 6.68 22.47
N ARG A 837 17.16 5.44 21.97
CA ARG A 837 15.96 4.63 21.71
C ARG A 837 15.17 4.36 22.98
N ALA A 838 15.85 4.01 24.07
CA ALA A 838 15.19 3.76 25.35
C ALA A 838 14.46 5.01 25.85
N VAL A 839 15.10 6.18 25.78
CA VAL A 839 14.47 7.46 26.16
C VAL A 839 13.32 7.82 25.23
N LEU A 840 13.46 7.62 23.91
CA LEU A 840 12.37 7.84 22.94
C LEU A 840 11.14 6.99 23.28
N VAL A 841 11.34 5.71 23.61
CA VAL A 841 10.26 4.79 24.00
C VAL A 841 9.62 5.23 25.32
N GLU A 842 10.42 5.66 26.30
CA GLU A 842 9.93 6.17 27.57
C GLU A 842 9.10 7.44 27.39
N GLU A 843 9.53 8.37 26.53
CA GLU A 843 8.77 9.59 26.20
C GLU A 843 7.46 9.30 25.46
N LEU A 844 7.36 8.13 24.82
CA LEU A 844 6.16 7.64 24.14
C LEU A 844 5.41 6.58 24.93
N ASP A 845 5.70 6.43 26.23
CA ASP A 845 5.00 5.49 27.09
C ASP A 845 3.48 5.75 27.05
N GLY A 846 2.72 4.67 26.84
CA GLY A 846 1.27 4.74 26.64
C GLY A 846 0.80 5.24 25.27
N LEU A 847 1.69 5.68 24.37
CA LEU A 847 1.38 6.10 22.99
C LEU A 847 1.86 5.10 21.94
N ILE A 848 2.90 4.32 22.25
CA ILE A 848 3.32 3.17 21.47
C ILE A 848 3.53 1.98 22.39
N PHE A 849 3.37 0.79 21.85
CA PHE A 849 3.61 -0.46 22.57
C PHE A 849 4.40 -1.41 21.70
N LEU A 850 5.24 -2.21 22.35
CA LEU A 850 5.97 -3.25 21.66
C LEU A 850 5.09 -4.49 21.56
N ASN A 851 4.76 -4.88 20.33
CA ASN A 851 4.02 -6.10 20.06
C ASN A 851 4.94 -7.32 20.22
N PRO A 852 4.72 -8.17 21.25
CA PRO A 852 5.60 -9.31 21.52
C PRO A 852 5.60 -10.34 20.39
N ASP A 853 4.56 -10.39 19.56
CA ASP A 853 4.47 -11.30 18.40
C ASP A 853 5.26 -10.79 17.19
N ARG A 854 5.56 -9.49 17.15
CA ARG A 854 6.31 -8.81 16.07
C ARG A 854 7.70 -8.36 16.50
N TYR A 855 7.99 -8.40 17.79
CA TYR A 855 9.29 -8.07 18.35
C TYR A 855 10.36 -9.03 17.82
N ASN A 856 11.52 -8.47 17.49
CA ASN A 856 12.69 -9.24 17.08
C ASN A 856 13.86 -8.88 18.00
N GLU A 857 14.40 -9.86 18.72
CA GLU A 857 15.57 -9.67 19.60
C GLU A 857 16.82 -9.21 18.82
N ASP A 858 16.95 -9.60 17.55
CA ASP A 858 18.05 -9.19 16.67
C ASP A 858 17.85 -7.80 16.04
N ASN A 859 16.65 -7.20 16.16
CA ASN A 859 16.36 -5.85 15.66
C ASN A 859 15.35 -5.12 16.57
N PRO A 860 15.83 -4.27 17.50
CA PRO A 860 14.99 -3.60 18.49
C PRO A 860 14.07 -2.51 17.91
N ASP A 861 14.17 -2.22 16.60
CA ASP A 861 13.39 -1.19 15.91
C ASP A 861 12.07 -1.75 15.37
N ILE A 862 11.89 -3.07 15.40
CA ILE A 862 10.75 -3.78 14.81
C ILE A 862 9.78 -4.23 15.91
N GLY A 863 8.48 -4.13 15.60
CA GLY A 863 7.40 -4.60 16.47
C GLY A 863 6.68 -3.50 17.24
N TRP A 864 7.10 -2.24 17.10
CA TRP A 864 6.42 -1.09 17.71
C TRP A 864 5.13 -0.74 16.97
N GLU A 865 4.05 -0.58 17.72
CA GLU A 865 2.72 -0.23 17.22
C GLU A 865 2.20 0.98 18.00
N THR A 866 1.33 1.79 17.40
CA THR A 866 0.67 2.89 18.13
C THR A 866 -0.26 2.33 19.21
N ALA A 867 -0.56 3.11 20.25
CA ALA A 867 -1.53 2.74 21.27
C ALA A 867 -2.89 2.39 20.67
N ASP A 868 -3.34 3.13 19.66
CA ASP A 868 -4.57 2.80 18.96
C ASP A 868 -4.48 1.46 18.22
N GLU A 869 -3.34 1.12 17.60
CA GLU A 869 -3.15 -0.17 16.91
C GLU A 869 -2.97 -1.34 17.89
N TYR A 870 -2.23 -1.13 18.97
CA TYR A 870 -1.94 -2.15 19.98
C TYR A 870 -3.14 -2.39 20.91
N LEU A 871 -3.80 -1.33 21.38
CA LEU A 871 -4.98 -1.38 22.26
C LEU A 871 -6.30 -1.53 21.49
N SER A 872 -6.29 -1.46 20.15
CA SER A 872 -7.38 -2.00 19.33
C SER A 872 -7.21 -3.51 19.06
N GLY A 873 -6.05 -4.08 19.39
CA GLY A 873 -5.96 -5.48 19.81
C GLY A 873 -6.60 -5.65 21.19
N ASN A 874 -7.21 -6.80 21.46
CA ASN A 874 -7.83 -7.08 22.76
C ASN A 874 -6.77 -7.01 23.88
N VAL A 875 -6.90 -6.04 24.81
CA VAL A 875 -6.16 -6.01 26.10
C VAL A 875 -6.87 -6.89 27.12
#